data_AF-A0A2W2ECN7-F1
#
_entry.id   AF-A0A2W2ECN7-F1
#
_cell.length_a   1.000
_cell.length_b   1.000
_cell.length_c   1.000
_cell.angle_alpha   90.00
_cell.angle_beta   90.00
_cell.angle_gamma   90.00
#
_symmetry.space_group_name_H-M   'P 1'
#
loop_
_entity.id
_entity.type
_entity.pdbx_description
1 polymer ?
#
loop_
_entity_poly.entity_id
_entity_poly.type
_entity_poly.pdbx_seq_one_letter_code
_entity_poly.pdbx_strand_id
1 'polypeptide(L)'
;MTNDLNTLLTALYVRIDDWLGESPRLGRPPRLTDAELLTLAVAQVLLGVHSQARWLRYVPAHLPGAFPYLPGQSGYNKRLHKALPLLKRAIRALACDTDLWDDPIWVADSTPVECGRSRPTARRSELAGWAGYGYCRSHSRWFWGLRLHLICTPAGLPVTWALATPNIDERQVLMALIEHDPNLVAERPGLLIIADKGYISAELDAFLAERGVRLLRPSYRNRTPRPGEHLLKPIRQLIESVNDTLKGQLDLELHGARTAIGVGARIAQRILALTAAIWHNRNTGQPITRSLIAYDPHSSPSQMPAEVEVLVCELRRQHPRWGPVRLAHEAGRRGIDPPPSRMGVYRALKRHGLIEPGAGRRRKVFRRWQREAPMELWQLDIVGGVFLADGREVKVVTGVDDHSRFCVIAKAVVRATGRAVCLAFTEALRAFGAPGEVLTDNGKQFTARFGHGGEVLFDRICRDNAIVHRLTQPRSPTTTGKVERFHQSMRRELLDGAGPFEDLAAFQAELDAWVEHYNTARPHQSLDMAVPADRFTPVSPAERELLPLRLPTILTAQPDPAPAVDDAPDDAAADASAAAPERRKSSNEGMPVAEQPTRPAAWSGGPIEFERVVPASGNLGVAGKQFWLGPARAGQVITFWADVNVIHLLVGGVRLKSLRSHLSTNDLARLFAGGGRAAGPSPLPQAESDAVVEVERTVNKYGMVSLAGRYLLAAEILGGRRVTIRIEEKTLMFLDPDTRQLLRTRPNPLIWAKCLQLRGARPAGPPPVPARSPITVQRRANSFGVIMVARQTVSLGRLYVGRVVTVHVSDTTLTIDLNEGPRTVHRTTDLPVRNVKAHRPRKVDHVS
;
A
#
# COMPACT_ATOMS: atom_id res chain seq x y z
N MET A 1 -9.88 44.97 37.43
CA MET A 1 -8.63 44.72 36.67
C MET A 1 -9.03 44.11 35.33
N THR A 2 -8.43 44.54 34.23
CA THR A 2 -8.67 43.96 32.90
C THR A 2 -8.15 42.52 32.88
N ASN A 3 -8.96 41.58 32.38
CA ASN A 3 -8.59 40.17 32.27
C ASN A 3 -8.01 39.95 30.87
N ASP A 4 -6.75 40.33 30.69
CA ASP A 4 -6.01 40.13 29.44
C ASP A 4 -4.66 39.43 29.70
N LEU A 5 -4.06 38.92 28.63
CA LEU A 5 -2.80 38.18 28.71
C LEU A 5 -1.68 39.01 29.34
N ASN A 6 -1.59 40.32 29.06
CA ASN A 6 -0.52 41.16 29.59
C ASN A 6 -0.64 41.32 31.11
N THR A 7 -1.86 41.44 31.62
CA THR A 7 -2.15 41.54 33.05
C THR A 7 -1.80 40.23 33.76
N LEU A 8 -2.15 39.08 33.18
CA LEU A 8 -1.73 37.77 33.70
C LEU A 8 -0.20 37.64 33.74
N LEU A 9 0.48 37.95 32.63
CA LEU A 9 1.93 37.77 32.55
C LEU A 9 2.69 38.70 33.50
N THR A 10 2.21 39.92 33.69
CA THR A 10 2.78 40.88 34.64
C THR A 10 2.59 40.41 36.08
N ALA A 11 1.35 40.03 36.44
CA ALA A 11 1.06 39.50 37.77
C ALA A 11 1.86 38.23 38.07
N LEU A 12 1.95 37.32 37.10
CA LEU A 12 2.72 36.09 37.20
C LEU A 12 4.22 36.37 37.40
N TYR A 13 4.78 37.31 36.62
CA TYR A 13 6.17 37.71 36.78
C TYR A 13 6.45 38.20 38.20
N VAL A 14 5.68 39.19 38.68
CA VAL A 14 5.85 39.77 40.02
C VAL A 14 5.73 38.68 41.08
N ARG A 15 4.69 37.84 41.00
CA ARG A 15 4.46 36.77 41.99
C ARG A 15 5.60 35.76 42.06
N ILE A 16 6.16 35.38 40.91
CA ILE A 16 7.28 34.44 40.84
C ILE A 16 8.57 35.10 41.33
N ASP A 17 8.81 36.36 40.98
CA ASP A 17 9.99 37.11 41.40
C ASP A 17 10.02 37.27 42.92
N ASP A 18 8.89 37.68 43.51
CA ASP A 18 8.71 37.77 44.98
C ASP A 18 8.90 36.42 45.68
N TRP A 19 8.38 35.34 45.07
CA TRP A 19 8.52 33.99 45.62
C TRP A 19 9.95 33.46 45.58
N LEU A 20 10.70 33.80 44.52
CA LEU A 20 12.10 33.42 44.40
C LEU A 20 12.98 34.21 45.37
N GLY A 21 12.60 35.47 45.64
CA GLY A 21 13.32 36.39 46.52
C GLY A 21 14.76 36.68 46.07
N GLU A 22 15.49 37.42 46.90
CA GLU A 22 16.92 37.63 46.69
C GLU A 22 17.70 36.40 47.14
N SER A 23 18.13 35.57 46.18
CA SER A 23 19.02 34.46 46.46
C SER A 23 20.49 34.92 46.29
N PRO A 24 21.38 34.77 47.29
CA PRO A 24 22.79 35.10 47.14
C PRO A 24 23.42 34.12 46.13
N ARG A 25 23.50 34.53 44.87
CA ARG A 25 24.11 33.75 43.79
C ARG A 25 25.60 34.07 43.68
N LEU A 26 26.44 33.04 43.71
CA LEU A 26 27.85 33.15 43.32
C LEU A 26 27.92 33.27 41.78
N GLY A 27 28.31 34.45 41.28
CA GLY A 27 28.56 34.70 39.85
C GLY A 27 27.68 35.79 39.22
N ARG A 28 27.90 36.07 37.93
CA ARG A 28 27.13 37.09 37.19
C ARG A 28 25.66 36.66 37.04
N PRO A 29 24.68 37.56 37.31
CA PRO A 29 23.27 37.23 37.14
C PRO A 29 22.95 36.88 35.67
N PRO A 30 22.09 35.89 35.42
CA PRO A 30 21.68 35.56 34.06
C PRO A 30 20.90 36.72 33.44
N ARG A 31 21.20 37.05 32.17
CA ARG A 31 20.52 38.15 31.44
C ARG A 31 19.00 38.00 31.28
N LEU A 32 18.52 36.76 31.33
CA LEU A 32 17.09 36.46 31.44
C LEU A 32 16.93 35.81 32.83
N THR A 33 16.17 36.39 33.73
CA THR A 33 15.98 35.86 35.09
C THR A 33 15.20 34.55 35.06
N ASP A 34 15.06 33.90 36.22
CA ASP A 34 14.24 32.69 36.30
C ASP A 34 12.74 33.03 36.31
N ALA A 35 12.35 34.16 36.90
CA ALA A 35 10.99 34.70 36.79
C ALA A 35 10.61 34.99 35.33
N GLU A 36 11.47 35.72 34.60
CA GLU A 36 11.24 35.99 33.17
C GLU A 36 11.19 34.68 32.35
N LEU A 37 12.04 33.70 32.65
CA LEU A 37 12.03 32.40 31.95
C LEU A 37 10.69 31.67 32.14
N LEU A 38 10.16 31.64 33.36
CA LEU A 38 8.88 30.99 33.65
C LEU A 38 7.71 31.74 33.02
N THR A 39 7.67 33.07 33.11
CA THR A 39 6.65 33.90 32.46
C THR A 39 6.69 33.74 30.95
N LEU A 40 7.87 33.73 30.34
CA LEU A 40 8.07 33.46 28.92
C LEU A 40 7.58 32.05 28.53
N ALA A 41 7.76 31.07 29.42
CA ALA A 41 7.29 29.72 29.20
C ALA A 41 5.76 29.60 29.30
N VAL A 42 5.11 30.30 30.22
CA VAL A 42 3.63 30.36 30.29
C VAL A 42 3.05 31.06 29.07
N ALA A 43 3.60 32.22 28.70
CA ALA A 43 3.17 32.98 27.52
C ALA A 43 3.22 32.12 26.24
N GLN A 44 4.28 31.32 26.07
CA GLN A 44 4.41 30.42 24.92
C GLN A 44 3.22 29.47 24.78
N VAL A 45 2.75 28.91 25.91
CA VAL A 45 1.67 27.91 25.91
C VAL A 45 0.32 28.58 25.72
N LEU A 46 0.03 29.67 26.45
CA LEU A 46 -1.24 30.38 26.32
C LEU A 46 -1.47 30.91 24.89
N LEU A 47 -0.40 31.31 24.20
CA LEU A 47 -0.46 31.78 22.81
C LEU A 47 -0.42 30.64 21.76
N GLY A 48 -0.38 29.37 22.18
CA GLY A 48 -0.43 28.21 21.27
C GLY A 48 0.80 28.06 20.36
N VAL A 49 1.98 28.60 20.72
CA VAL A 49 3.16 28.57 19.84
C VAL A 49 4.08 27.37 20.16
N HIS A 50 3.86 26.23 19.49
CA HIS A 50 4.61 24.99 19.80
C HIS A 50 6.10 25.03 19.41
N SER A 51 6.45 25.76 18.34
CA SER A 51 7.83 25.84 17.84
C SER A 51 8.62 26.89 18.62
N GLN A 52 9.67 26.48 19.33
CA GLN A 52 10.56 27.41 20.07
C GLN A 52 11.24 28.44 19.15
N ALA A 53 11.69 28.01 17.98
CA ALA A 53 12.34 28.92 17.04
C ALA A 53 11.38 30.02 16.57
N ARG A 54 10.11 29.66 16.38
CA ARG A 54 9.05 30.61 16.03
C ARG A 54 8.66 31.46 17.23
N TRP A 55 8.56 30.86 18.41
CA TRP A 55 8.23 31.56 19.66
C TRP A 55 9.18 32.73 19.91
N LEU A 56 10.49 32.49 19.83
CA LEU A 56 11.49 33.54 20.07
C LEU A 56 11.49 34.67 19.01
N ARG A 57 10.98 34.41 17.80
CA ARG A 57 10.73 35.45 16.78
C ARG A 57 9.39 36.15 16.97
N TYR A 58 8.43 35.48 17.59
CA TYR A 58 7.07 35.98 17.81
C TYR A 58 7.06 37.04 18.91
N VAL A 59 7.79 36.78 20.00
CA VAL A 59 7.79 37.62 21.22
C VAL A 59 8.10 39.09 20.93
N PRO A 60 9.17 39.47 20.20
CA PRO A 60 9.46 40.89 19.95
C PRO A 60 8.35 41.64 19.21
N ALA A 61 7.58 40.95 18.37
CA ALA A 61 6.53 41.56 17.55
C ALA A 61 5.18 41.66 18.27
N HIS A 62 4.91 40.79 19.26
CA HIS A 62 3.58 40.67 19.88
C HIS A 62 3.58 40.93 21.40
N LEU A 63 4.75 40.92 22.03
CA LEU A 63 4.98 41.29 23.43
C LEU A 63 6.19 42.25 23.48
N PRO A 64 6.15 43.40 22.77
CA PRO A 64 7.27 44.32 22.71
C PRO A 64 7.59 44.86 24.12
N GLY A 65 8.87 44.87 24.48
CA GLY A 65 9.32 45.36 25.79
C GLY A 65 9.06 44.43 26.99
N ALA A 66 8.25 43.37 26.84
CA ALA A 66 7.94 42.46 27.95
C ALA A 66 9.14 41.63 28.43
N PHE A 67 10.11 41.38 27.55
CA PHE A 67 11.33 40.61 27.85
C PHE A 67 12.56 41.36 27.31
N PRO A 68 13.37 42.01 28.15
CA PRO A 68 14.53 42.80 27.74
C PRO A 68 15.61 42.00 26.98
N TYR A 69 15.71 40.70 27.24
CA TYR A 69 16.63 39.81 26.56
C TYR A 69 15.99 38.47 26.23
N LEU A 70 16.08 38.06 24.96
CA LEU A 70 15.67 36.73 24.52
C LEU A 70 16.90 35.90 24.12
N PRO A 71 17.13 34.73 24.74
CA PRO A 71 18.19 33.83 24.31
C PRO A 71 17.85 33.22 22.94
N GLY A 72 18.87 32.83 22.18
CA GLY A 72 18.66 32.02 20.97
C GLY A 72 18.00 30.66 21.28
N GLN A 73 17.44 30.00 20.26
CA GLN A 73 16.67 28.75 20.40
C GLN A 73 17.34 27.69 21.28
N SER A 74 18.63 27.43 21.05
CA SER A 74 19.39 26.44 21.82
C SER A 74 19.51 26.84 23.31
N GLY A 75 19.76 28.12 23.58
CA GLY A 75 19.85 28.66 24.93
C GLY A 75 18.53 28.58 25.69
N TYR A 76 17.43 28.99 25.04
CA TYR A 76 16.08 28.85 25.61
C TYR A 76 15.76 27.40 25.97
N ASN A 77 16.01 26.47 25.04
CA ASN A 77 15.70 25.06 25.26
C ASN A 77 16.51 24.44 26.41
N LYS A 78 17.82 24.71 26.45
CA LYS A 78 18.69 24.25 27.54
C LYS A 78 18.23 24.77 28.91
N ARG A 79 17.87 26.06 28.99
CA ARG A 79 17.37 26.65 30.22
C ARG A 79 16.03 26.09 30.65
N LEU A 80 15.08 25.94 29.73
CA LEU A 80 13.77 25.37 30.04
C LEU A 80 13.87 23.92 30.53
N HIS A 81 14.76 23.11 29.94
CA HIS A 81 15.04 21.76 30.43
C HIS A 81 15.63 21.77 31.84
N LYS A 82 16.62 22.64 32.11
CA LYS A 82 17.23 22.79 33.44
C LYS A 82 16.22 23.31 34.48
N ALA A 83 15.24 24.09 34.04
CA ALA A 83 14.21 24.67 34.89
C ALA A 83 13.07 23.70 35.24
N LEU A 84 13.10 22.41 34.85
CA LEU A 84 12.04 21.46 35.20
C LEU A 84 11.74 21.38 36.73
N PRO A 85 12.74 21.28 37.63
CA PRO A 85 12.47 21.33 39.07
C PRO A 85 11.85 22.65 39.51
N LEU A 86 12.28 23.76 38.91
CA LEU A 86 11.76 25.08 39.19
C LEU A 86 10.30 25.23 38.72
N LEU A 87 9.96 24.74 37.52
CA LEU A 87 8.59 24.69 37.00
C LEU A 87 7.66 23.94 37.96
N LYS A 88 8.10 22.78 38.48
CA LYS A 88 7.33 22.01 39.48
C LYS A 88 7.07 22.80 40.75
N ARG A 89 8.10 23.47 41.28
CA ARG A 89 7.97 24.30 42.48
C ARG A 89 7.08 25.53 42.25
N ALA A 90 7.16 26.16 41.08
CA ALA A 90 6.30 27.29 40.72
C ALA A 90 4.83 26.87 40.61
N ILE A 91 4.54 25.69 40.03
CA ILE A 91 3.18 25.11 40.03
C ILE A 91 2.66 24.99 41.46
N ARG A 92 3.46 24.40 42.36
CA ARG A 92 3.10 24.27 43.79
C ARG A 92 2.87 25.63 44.44
N ALA A 93 3.78 26.59 44.25
CA ALA A 93 3.70 27.91 44.85
C ALA A 93 2.43 28.65 44.45
N LEU A 94 2.09 28.67 43.15
CA LEU A 94 0.86 29.29 42.66
C LEU A 94 -0.39 28.54 43.12
N ALA A 95 -0.33 27.21 43.23
CA ALA A 95 -1.45 26.43 43.73
C ALA A 95 -1.74 26.78 45.20
N CYS A 96 -0.71 26.78 46.07
CA CYS A 96 -0.84 27.15 47.49
C CYS A 96 -1.29 28.60 47.72
N ASP A 97 -1.13 29.47 46.73
CA ASP A 97 -1.55 30.87 46.76
C ASP A 97 -3.03 31.07 46.39
N THR A 98 -3.82 29.99 46.40
CA THR A 98 -5.25 30.03 46.11
C THR A 98 -6.02 29.31 47.21
N ASP A 99 -7.21 29.80 47.53
CA ASP A 99 -8.14 29.15 48.48
C ASP A 99 -8.57 27.75 48.02
N LEU A 100 -8.49 27.47 46.71
CA LEU A 100 -8.74 26.17 46.12
C LEU A 100 -7.74 25.09 46.60
N TRP A 101 -6.55 25.48 47.08
CA TRP A 101 -5.54 24.57 47.61
C TRP A 101 -6.02 23.72 48.78
N ASP A 102 -6.90 24.31 49.60
CA ASP A 102 -7.42 23.71 50.82
C ASP A 102 -8.71 22.92 50.58
N ASP A 103 -9.09 22.70 49.31
CA ASP A 103 -10.25 21.88 48.96
C ASP A 103 -10.07 20.45 49.50
N PRO A 104 -10.99 19.96 50.35
CA PRO A 104 -10.91 18.63 50.96
C PRO A 104 -11.27 17.50 49.99
N ILE A 105 -11.58 17.83 48.73
CA ILE A 105 -11.87 16.89 47.66
C ILE A 105 -10.84 17.05 46.57
N TRP A 106 -10.14 15.98 46.25
CA TRP A 106 -9.25 15.91 45.10
C TRP A 106 -9.72 14.89 44.10
N VAL A 107 -9.30 15.07 42.86
CA VAL A 107 -9.69 14.24 41.74
C VAL A 107 -8.46 13.76 41.00
N ALA A 108 -8.36 12.44 40.80
CA ALA A 108 -7.22 11.78 40.20
C ALA A 108 -7.62 11.07 38.91
N ASP A 109 -6.86 11.33 37.85
CA ASP A 109 -6.99 10.64 36.57
C ASP A 109 -5.67 10.61 35.82
N SER A 110 -5.63 9.83 34.75
CA SER A 110 -4.48 9.81 33.86
C SER A 110 -4.87 9.96 32.39
N THR A 111 -4.04 10.67 31.65
CA THR A 111 -4.30 10.98 30.25
C THR A 111 -3.08 10.73 29.37
N PRO A 112 -3.25 10.21 28.14
CA PRO A 112 -2.11 9.98 27.23
C PRO A 112 -1.36 11.25 26.85
N VAL A 113 -0.03 11.12 26.79
CA VAL A 113 0.92 12.07 26.23
C VAL A 113 1.65 11.39 25.06
N GLU A 114 1.13 11.57 23.85
CA GLU A 114 1.65 10.92 22.65
C GLU A 114 3.00 11.50 22.23
N CYS A 115 4.05 10.67 22.18
CA CYS A 115 5.42 11.10 21.83
C CYS A 115 5.81 10.74 20.39
N GLY A 116 5.05 9.88 19.71
CA GLY A 116 5.32 9.50 18.32
C GLY A 116 4.34 8.48 17.76
N ARG A 117 4.17 8.48 16.43
CA ARG A 117 3.21 7.61 15.70
C ARG A 117 3.85 6.48 14.90
N SER A 118 5.17 6.48 14.73
CA SER A 118 5.85 5.54 13.82
C SER A 118 6.69 4.51 14.58
N ARG A 119 6.67 3.25 14.11
CA ARG A 119 7.55 2.18 14.61
C ARG A 119 9.05 2.55 14.56
N PRO A 120 9.55 3.26 13.53
CA PRO A 120 10.92 3.78 13.53
C PRO A 120 11.21 4.78 14.65
N THR A 121 10.28 5.71 14.93
CA THR A 121 10.40 6.68 16.04
C THR A 121 10.54 5.96 17.38
N ALA A 122 9.73 4.92 17.61
CA ALA A 122 9.79 4.13 18.84
C ALA A 122 11.12 3.38 19.06
N ARG A 123 11.84 3.04 17.97
CA ARG A 123 13.08 2.25 18.03
C ARG A 123 14.37 3.08 18.06
N ARG A 124 14.30 4.36 17.73
CA ARG A 124 15.46 5.26 17.57
C ARG A 124 15.37 6.51 18.43
N SER A 125 14.35 6.62 19.28
CA SER A 125 14.15 7.78 20.14
C SER A 125 14.90 7.60 21.46
N GLU A 126 15.45 8.71 21.98
CA GLU A 126 15.98 8.81 23.34
C GLU A 126 14.88 8.63 24.42
N LEU A 127 13.61 8.52 24.00
CA LEU A 127 12.49 8.13 24.85
C LEU A 127 12.33 6.61 25.00
N ALA A 128 13.13 5.80 24.31
CA ALA A 128 13.09 4.34 24.48
C ALA A 128 13.45 3.96 25.93
N GLY A 129 12.60 3.15 26.56
CA GLY A 129 12.70 2.79 27.99
C GLY A 129 11.83 3.66 28.91
N TRP A 130 11.52 4.90 28.51
CA TRP A 130 10.57 5.77 29.20
C TRP A 130 9.17 5.70 28.58
N ALA A 131 9.07 5.89 27.26
CA ALA A 131 7.81 5.82 26.52
C ALA A 131 7.47 4.38 26.11
N GLY A 132 6.19 4.04 26.13
CA GLY A 132 5.66 2.70 25.82
C GLY A 132 4.42 2.76 24.93
N TYR A 133 3.95 1.58 24.49
CA TYR A 133 2.67 1.47 23.80
C TYR A 133 1.56 1.37 24.83
N GLY A 134 0.57 2.26 24.75
CA GLY A 134 -0.62 2.26 25.60
C GLY A 134 -1.90 2.32 24.78
N TYR A 135 -3.01 1.91 25.39
CA TYR A 135 -4.34 2.06 24.81
C TYR A 135 -5.10 3.20 25.50
N CYS A 136 -5.61 4.14 24.71
CA CYS A 136 -6.47 5.23 25.17
C CYS A 136 -7.92 4.82 24.94
N ARG A 137 -8.64 4.50 26.03
CA ARG A 137 -10.04 4.04 25.96
C ARG A 137 -11.02 5.13 25.51
N SER A 138 -10.85 6.36 25.98
CA SER A 138 -11.71 7.50 25.62
C SER A 138 -11.69 7.83 24.13
N HIS A 139 -10.55 7.64 23.46
CA HIS A 139 -10.36 7.89 22.03
C HIS A 139 -10.29 6.60 21.20
N SER A 140 -10.54 5.44 21.82
CA SER A 140 -10.42 4.10 21.23
C SER A 140 -9.20 3.93 20.32
N ARG A 141 -8.01 4.33 20.79
CA ARG A 141 -6.78 4.34 19.98
C ARG A 141 -5.56 3.85 20.74
N TRP A 142 -4.66 3.18 20.03
CA TRP A 142 -3.31 2.92 20.50
C TRP A 142 -2.43 4.16 20.32
N PHE A 143 -1.60 4.46 21.30
CA PHE A 143 -0.59 5.51 21.23
C PHE A 143 0.78 4.98 21.67
N TRP A 144 1.84 5.64 21.22
CA TRP A 144 3.19 5.42 21.75
C TRP A 144 3.66 6.70 22.43
N GLY A 145 3.93 6.62 23.73
CA GLY A 145 4.20 7.80 24.56
C GLY A 145 4.20 7.50 26.05
N LEU A 146 3.82 8.49 26.85
CA LEU A 146 3.70 8.44 28.30
C LEU A 146 2.24 8.64 28.72
N ARG A 147 1.92 8.41 30.00
CA ARG A 147 0.68 8.88 30.63
C ARG A 147 1.02 9.99 31.61
N LEU A 148 0.28 11.08 31.54
CA LEU A 148 0.25 12.12 32.56
C LEU A 148 -0.78 11.70 33.61
N HIS A 149 -0.31 11.37 34.80
CA HIS A 149 -1.13 11.18 35.99
C HIS A 149 -1.25 12.53 36.68
N LEU A 150 -2.46 13.00 36.91
CA LEU A 150 -2.74 14.31 37.45
C LEU A 150 -3.72 14.18 38.62
N ILE A 151 -3.37 14.79 39.74
CA ILE A 151 -4.27 15.06 40.86
C ILE A 151 -4.59 16.55 40.83
N CYS A 152 -5.87 16.90 40.85
CA CYS A 152 -6.34 18.28 40.83
C CYS A 152 -7.56 18.47 41.74
N THR A 153 -7.88 19.72 42.08
CA THR A 153 -9.12 20.05 42.80
C THR A 153 -10.33 19.99 41.84
N PRO A 154 -11.58 19.95 42.33
CA PRO A 154 -12.79 20.07 41.51
C PRO A 154 -12.82 21.31 40.62
N ALA A 155 -12.18 22.42 41.01
CA ALA A 155 -12.05 23.58 40.13
C ALA A 155 -11.05 23.36 38.96
N GLY A 156 -10.29 22.27 39.01
CA GLY A 156 -9.27 21.90 38.03
C GLY A 156 -7.87 22.41 38.36
N LEU A 157 -7.63 22.92 39.58
CA LEU A 157 -6.31 23.38 40.01
C LEU A 157 -5.36 22.18 40.13
N PRO A 158 -4.25 22.13 39.37
CA PRO A 158 -3.26 21.07 39.50
C PRO A 158 -2.63 21.04 40.91
N VAL A 159 -2.76 19.91 41.61
CA VAL A 159 -2.15 19.67 42.93
C VAL A 159 -0.81 18.95 42.76
N THR A 160 -0.78 17.81 42.09
CA THR A 160 0.48 17.08 41.83
C THR A 160 0.34 16.23 40.57
N TRP A 161 1.47 15.84 39.98
CA TRP A 161 1.47 15.14 38.71
C TRP A 161 2.73 14.30 38.49
N ALA A 162 2.59 13.23 37.70
CA ALA A 162 3.68 12.37 37.27
C ALA A 162 3.54 11.98 35.80
N LEU A 163 4.68 11.68 35.17
CA LEU A 163 4.72 11.02 33.87
C LEU A 163 5.18 9.59 34.06
N ALA A 164 4.39 8.63 33.61
CA ALA A 164 4.71 7.21 33.69
C ALA A 164 4.61 6.54 32.32
N THR A 165 5.32 5.42 32.14
CA THR A 165 5.12 4.59 30.96
C THR A 165 3.70 4.00 30.99
N PRO A 166 3.00 3.85 29.85
CA PRO A 166 1.62 3.34 29.82
C PRO A 166 1.44 1.92 30.36
N ASN A 167 2.54 1.19 30.59
CA ASN A 167 2.53 -0.17 31.12
C ASN A 167 2.61 -0.23 32.65
N ILE A 168 2.91 0.88 33.34
CA ILE A 168 2.88 0.92 34.80
C ILE A 168 1.42 1.02 35.24
N ASP A 169 1.09 0.29 36.30
CA ASP A 169 -0.21 0.31 36.94
C ASP A 169 -0.52 1.71 37.50
N GLU A 170 -1.64 2.31 37.09
CA GLU A 170 -2.05 3.66 37.47
C GLU A 170 -2.21 3.82 38.99
N ARG A 171 -2.53 2.72 39.69
CA ARG A 171 -2.67 2.65 41.14
C ARG A 171 -1.32 2.81 41.85
N GLN A 172 -0.30 2.15 41.33
CA GLN A 172 1.08 2.25 41.83
C GLN A 172 1.65 3.65 41.59
N VAL A 173 1.31 4.29 40.46
CA VAL A 173 1.71 5.69 40.23
C VAL A 173 1.06 6.64 41.23
N LEU A 174 -0.22 6.43 41.59
CA LEU A 174 -0.89 7.24 42.60
C LEU A 174 -0.26 7.08 43.99
N MET A 175 0.08 5.86 44.39
CA MET A 175 0.81 5.61 45.65
C MET A 175 2.16 6.33 45.63
N ALA A 176 2.94 6.16 44.56
CA ALA A 176 4.24 6.82 44.42
C ALA A 176 4.15 8.36 44.44
N LEU A 177 3.07 8.95 43.88
CA LEU A 177 2.82 10.39 43.95
C LEU A 177 2.63 10.88 45.38
N ILE A 178 1.92 10.11 46.21
CA ILE A 178 1.66 10.44 47.62
C ILE A 178 2.90 10.17 48.47
N GLU A 179 3.64 9.10 48.22
CA GLU A 179 4.90 8.81 48.92
C GLU A 179 5.99 9.85 48.63
N HIS A 180 6.00 10.41 47.42
CA HIS A 180 6.99 11.43 47.04
C HIS A 180 6.82 12.75 47.81
N ASP A 181 5.60 13.05 48.24
CA ASP A 181 5.26 14.28 48.98
C ASP A 181 4.21 13.96 50.06
N PRO A 182 4.62 13.31 51.17
CA PRO A 182 3.70 12.78 52.17
C PRO A 182 2.93 13.89 52.91
N ASN A 183 3.45 15.11 52.94
CA ASN A 183 2.81 16.26 53.55
C ASN A 183 1.50 16.65 52.84
N LEU A 184 1.35 16.32 51.55
CA LEU A 184 0.12 16.57 50.80
C LEU A 184 -1.12 16.02 51.49
N VAL A 185 -1.00 14.80 52.04
CA VAL A 185 -2.10 14.09 52.69
C VAL A 185 -2.06 14.22 54.20
N ALA A 186 -0.86 14.30 54.80
CA ALA A 186 -0.69 14.40 56.25
C ALA A 186 -1.32 15.68 56.82
N GLU A 187 -1.26 16.79 56.09
CA GLU A 187 -1.85 18.08 56.49
C GLU A 187 -3.38 18.13 56.30
N ARG A 188 -4.00 17.09 55.73
CA ARG A 188 -5.41 17.08 55.30
C ARG A 188 -6.15 15.83 55.82
N PRO A 189 -6.40 15.74 57.14
CA PRO A 189 -7.11 14.60 57.69
C PRO A 189 -8.51 14.48 57.08
N GLY A 190 -8.85 13.30 56.58
CA GLY A 190 -10.17 13.03 56.00
C GLY A 190 -10.34 13.41 54.53
N LEU A 191 -9.26 13.81 53.84
CA LEU A 191 -9.20 14.09 52.40
C LEU A 191 -9.93 13.02 51.58
N LEU A 192 -10.76 13.46 50.63
CA LEU A 192 -11.46 12.60 49.69
C LEU A 192 -10.79 12.64 48.33
N ILE A 193 -10.17 11.55 47.89
CA ILE A 193 -9.73 11.38 46.51
C ILE A 193 -10.82 10.69 45.70
N ILE A 194 -11.16 11.26 44.56
CA ILE A 194 -12.13 10.72 43.61
C ILE A 194 -11.38 10.25 42.37
N ALA A 195 -11.61 8.99 41.97
CA ALA A 195 -10.92 8.40 40.83
C ALA A 195 -11.85 7.51 40.00
N ASP A 196 -11.38 7.13 38.81
CA ASP A 196 -12.12 6.30 37.89
C ASP A 196 -12.11 4.80 38.29
N LYS A 197 -12.70 3.95 37.44
CA LYS A 197 -12.78 2.50 37.71
C LYS A 197 -11.41 1.80 37.62
N GLY A 198 -10.43 2.38 36.94
CA GLY A 198 -9.06 1.85 36.85
C GLY A 198 -8.36 1.78 38.21
N TYR A 199 -8.77 2.63 39.15
CA TYR A 199 -8.18 2.71 40.49
C TYR A 199 -8.70 1.68 41.49
N ILE A 200 -9.37 0.61 41.07
CA ILE A 200 -9.85 -0.43 42.00
C ILE A 200 -8.70 -1.32 42.48
N SER A 201 -8.31 -1.21 43.76
CA SER A 201 -7.37 -2.12 44.43
C SER A 201 -7.54 -2.09 45.94
N ALA A 202 -7.44 -3.26 46.57
CA ALA A 202 -7.44 -3.39 48.03
C ALA A 202 -6.13 -2.86 48.67
N GLU A 203 -5.00 -3.02 47.98
CA GLU A 203 -3.70 -2.47 48.39
C GLU A 203 -3.73 -0.94 48.42
N LEU A 204 -4.29 -0.32 47.37
CA LEU A 204 -4.45 1.13 47.31
C LEU A 204 -5.42 1.63 48.39
N ASP A 205 -6.50 0.89 48.66
CA ASP A 205 -7.45 1.24 49.72
C ASP A 205 -6.78 1.23 51.10
N ALA A 206 -5.98 0.21 51.40
CA ALA A 206 -5.24 0.11 52.66
C ALA A 206 -4.20 1.23 52.78
N PHE A 207 -3.39 1.45 51.74
CA PHE A 207 -2.36 2.49 51.70
C PHE A 207 -2.91 3.90 51.97
N LEU A 208 -4.07 4.22 51.39
CA LEU A 208 -4.74 5.51 51.59
C LEU A 208 -5.40 5.61 52.97
N ALA A 209 -6.05 4.54 53.44
CA ALA A 209 -6.70 4.50 54.74
C ALA A 209 -5.70 4.69 55.89
N GLU A 210 -4.52 4.08 55.81
CA GLU A 210 -3.40 4.29 56.76
C GLU A 210 -2.97 5.76 56.88
N ARG A 211 -3.22 6.55 55.83
CA ARG A 211 -2.89 7.97 55.76
C ARG A 211 -4.10 8.88 55.96
N GLY A 212 -5.23 8.33 56.41
CA GLY A 212 -6.46 9.10 56.67
C GLY A 212 -7.17 9.60 55.41
N VAL A 213 -6.86 9.04 54.23
CA VAL A 213 -7.44 9.44 52.94
C VAL A 213 -8.54 8.46 52.53
N ARG A 214 -9.68 9.00 52.10
CA ARG A 214 -10.81 8.23 51.57
C ARG A 214 -10.78 8.22 50.05
N LEU A 215 -10.98 7.04 49.44
CA LEU A 215 -11.05 6.90 47.98
C LEU A 215 -12.46 6.55 47.50
N LEU A 216 -13.06 7.46 46.73
CA LEU A 216 -14.35 7.26 46.08
C LEU A 216 -14.16 6.97 44.58
N ARG A 217 -14.76 5.88 44.12
CA ARG A 217 -14.70 5.42 42.73
C ARG A 217 -15.92 4.53 42.42
N PRO A 218 -16.32 4.37 41.15
CA PRO A 218 -17.51 3.57 40.81
C PRO A 218 -17.36 2.10 41.22
N SER A 219 -18.45 1.52 41.70
CA SER A 219 -18.53 0.10 42.05
C SER A 219 -18.60 -0.77 40.80
N TYR A 220 -18.30 -2.06 40.93
CA TYR A 220 -18.62 -3.02 39.87
C TYR A 220 -20.14 -3.14 39.72
N ARG A 221 -20.63 -3.45 38.50
CA ARG A 221 -22.07 -3.72 38.25
C ARG A 221 -22.67 -4.76 39.20
N ASN A 222 -21.84 -5.65 39.75
CA ASN A 222 -22.25 -6.76 40.61
C ASN A 222 -22.01 -6.50 42.10
N ARG A 223 -21.79 -5.24 42.51
CA ARG A 223 -21.65 -4.85 43.92
C ARG A 223 -22.65 -3.75 44.26
N THR A 224 -23.10 -3.75 45.51
CA THR A 224 -23.93 -2.66 46.05
C THR A 224 -23.21 -1.33 45.85
N PRO A 225 -23.85 -0.34 45.21
CA PRO A 225 -23.27 0.97 45.02
C PRO A 225 -22.84 1.60 46.35
N ARG A 226 -21.70 2.28 46.36
CA ARG A 226 -21.25 3.00 47.56
C ARG A 226 -22.14 4.23 47.79
N PRO A 227 -22.39 4.64 49.05
CA PRO A 227 -23.03 5.92 49.32
C PRO A 227 -22.32 7.06 48.56
N GLY A 228 -23.09 7.89 47.84
CA GLY A 228 -22.54 8.99 47.02
C GLY A 228 -22.05 8.61 45.62
N GLU A 229 -22.18 7.35 45.18
CA GLU A 229 -21.71 6.91 43.84
C GLU A 229 -22.39 7.65 42.67
N HIS A 230 -23.63 8.14 42.84
CA HIS A 230 -24.34 8.93 41.83
C HIS A 230 -23.68 10.31 41.57
N LEU A 231 -22.92 10.84 42.54
CA LEU A 231 -22.17 12.10 42.42
C LEU A 231 -20.92 11.96 41.54
N LEU A 232 -20.50 10.73 41.23
CA LEU A 232 -19.30 10.47 40.41
C LEU A 232 -19.49 10.82 38.93
N LYS A 233 -20.72 10.87 38.43
CA LYS A 233 -20.98 11.17 37.01
C LYS A 233 -20.63 12.64 36.66
N PRO A 234 -21.12 13.67 37.38
CA PRO A 234 -20.65 15.05 37.22
C PRO A 234 -19.14 15.21 37.43
N ILE A 235 -18.56 14.53 38.41
CA ILE A 235 -17.14 14.68 38.76
C ILE A 235 -16.23 14.08 37.67
N ARG A 236 -16.65 12.98 37.02
CA ARG A 236 -15.96 12.46 35.83
C ARG A 236 -15.93 13.49 34.70
N GLN A 237 -17.05 14.17 34.42
CA GLN A 237 -17.09 15.22 33.40
C GLN A 237 -16.14 16.37 33.72
N LEU A 238 -15.91 16.64 35.01
CA LEU A 238 -14.98 17.65 35.48
C LEU A 238 -13.53 17.32 35.11
N ILE A 239 -13.09 16.09 35.41
CA ILE A 239 -11.77 15.58 35.03
C ILE A 239 -11.58 15.60 33.51
N GLU A 240 -12.57 15.07 32.79
CA GLU A 240 -12.56 15.03 31.33
C GLU A 240 -12.36 16.45 30.79
N SER A 241 -13.05 17.45 31.35
CA SER A 241 -12.88 18.84 30.97
C SER A 241 -11.49 19.43 31.30
N VAL A 242 -10.86 19.05 32.42
CA VAL A 242 -9.47 19.46 32.74
C VAL A 242 -8.50 18.86 31.73
N ASN A 243 -8.63 17.56 31.45
CA ASN A 243 -7.83 16.87 30.44
C ASN A 243 -8.06 17.44 29.04
N ASP A 244 -9.29 17.82 28.70
CA ASP A 244 -9.65 18.45 27.43
C ASP A 244 -9.07 19.85 27.31
N THR A 245 -9.02 20.62 28.39
CA THR A 245 -8.33 21.93 28.43
C THR A 245 -6.84 21.73 28.12
N LEU A 246 -6.20 20.78 28.81
CA LEU A 246 -4.78 20.46 28.58
C LEU A 246 -4.52 19.99 27.14
N LYS A 247 -5.34 19.09 26.59
CA LYS A 247 -5.15 18.52 25.26
C LYS A 247 -5.54 19.45 24.13
N GLY A 248 -6.68 20.13 24.26
CA GLY A 248 -7.33 20.89 23.21
C GLY A 248 -6.88 22.35 23.14
N GLN A 249 -6.76 23.04 24.29
CA GLN A 249 -6.37 24.46 24.34
C GLN A 249 -4.88 24.63 24.61
N LEU A 250 -4.29 23.79 25.46
CA LEU A 250 -2.85 23.86 25.81
C LEU A 250 -2.00 22.86 25.02
N ASP A 251 -2.58 22.18 24.04
CA ASP A 251 -1.90 21.32 23.07
C ASP A 251 -0.95 20.28 23.72
N LEU A 252 -1.43 19.57 24.75
CA LEU A 252 -0.67 18.56 25.51
C LEU A 252 0.04 17.54 24.61
N GLU A 253 -0.65 17.08 23.56
CA GLU A 253 -0.13 16.05 22.65
C GLU A 253 0.80 16.61 21.56
N LEU A 254 0.86 17.94 21.38
CA LEU A 254 1.77 18.61 20.43
C LEU A 254 3.00 19.21 21.12
N HIS A 255 3.48 18.57 22.19
CA HIS A 255 4.63 19.03 22.98
C HIS A 255 5.97 19.08 22.20
N GLY A 256 6.12 18.27 21.15
CA GLY A 256 7.26 18.31 20.22
C GLY A 256 8.64 17.90 20.78
N ALA A 257 8.71 17.50 22.06
CA ALA A 257 9.95 17.09 22.71
C ALA A 257 10.37 15.66 22.33
N ARG A 258 11.68 15.40 22.34
CA ARG A 258 12.29 14.13 21.91
C ARG A 258 13.11 13.41 22.98
N THR A 259 13.20 13.97 24.18
CA THR A 259 13.97 13.45 25.32
C THR A 259 13.10 13.43 26.57
N ALA A 260 13.37 12.57 27.55
CA ALA A 260 12.52 12.43 28.74
C ALA A 260 12.42 13.75 29.54
N ILE A 261 13.57 14.41 29.76
CA ILE A 261 13.64 15.73 30.41
C ILE A 261 12.88 16.78 29.58
N GLY A 262 13.01 16.74 28.26
CA GLY A 262 12.29 17.67 27.39
C GLY A 262 10.78 17.48 27.47
N VAL A 263 10.28 16.23 27.47
CA VAL A 263 8.86 15.95 27.67
C VAL A 263 8.43 16.48 29.04
N GLY A 264 9.17 16.15 30.10
CA GLY A 264 8.91 16.65 31.45
C GLY A 264 8.78 18.17 31.51
N ALA A 265 9.73 18.90 30.93
CA ALA A 265 9.72 20.37 30.88
C ALA A 265 8.51 20.91 30.10
N ARG A 266 8.15 20.30 28.96
CA ARG A 266 7.01 20.76 28.14
C ARG A 266 5.64 20.47 28.76
N ILE A 267 5.52 19.39 29.52
CA ILE A 267 4.31 19.08 30.26
C ILE A 267 4.20 19.97 31.49
N ALA A 268 5.29 20.15 32.25
CA ALA A 268 5.34 21.09 33.36
C ALA A 268 5.00 22.53 32.92
N GLN A 269 5.48 22.95 31.75
CA GLN A 269 5.15 24.25 31.15
C GLN A 269 3.64 24.45 30.95
N ARG A 270 2.91 23.41 30.52
CA ARG A 270 1.46 23.45 30.30
C ARG A 270 0.67 23.41 31.59
N ILE A 271 1.12 22.61 32.54
CA ILE A 271 0.53 22.55 33.88
C ILE A 271 0.71 23.90 34.57
N LEU A 272 1.90 24.52 34.48
CA LEU A 272 2.13 25.87 35.00
C LEU A 272 1.24 26.91 34.33
N ALA A 273 1.05 26.84 33.01
CA ALA A 273 0.15 27.76 32.30
C ALA A 273 -1.31 27.62 32.78
N LEU A 274 -1.79 26.40 32.98
CA LEU A 274 -3.13 26.15 33.53
C LEU A 274 -3.24 26.66 34.98
N THR A 275 -2.24 26.37 35.82
CA THR A 275 -2.21 26.83 37.21
C THR A 275 -2.17 28.36 37.28
N ALA A 276 -1.35 29.03 36.45
CA ALA A 276 -1.25 30.48 36.40
C ALA A 276 -2.57 31.13 35.96
N ALA A 277 -3.27 30.55 34.98
CA ALA A 277 -4.59 31.02 34.57
C ALA A 277 -5.62 30.88 35.70
N ILE A 278 -5.66 29.73 36.39
CA ILE A 278 -6.57 29.51 37.52
C ILE A 278 -6.28 30.49 38.66
N TRP A 279 -5.00 30.63 39.04
CA TRP A 279 -4.55 31.57 40.07
C TRP A 279 -4.95 33.01 39.73
N HIS A 280 -4.66 33.46 38.51
CA HIS A 280 -5.00 34.82 38.09
C HIS A 280 -6.51 35.06 38.02
N ASN A 281 -7.26 34.12 37.43
CA ASN A 281 -8.72 34.20 37.33
C ASN A 281 -9.37 34.19 38.72
N ARG A 282 -8.85 33.42 39.67
CA ARG A 282 -9.34 33.41 41.05
C ARG A 282 -9.10 34.75 41.74
N ASN A 283 -7.89 35.28 41.64
CA ASN A 283 -7.50 36.55 42.25
C ASN A 283 -8.21 37.77 41.64
N THR A 284 -8.65 37.66 40.39
CA THR A 284 -9.43 38.70 39.70
C THR A 284 -10.94 38.50 39.80
N GLY A 285 -11.41 37.50 40.56
CA GLY A 285 -12.84 37.27 40.81
C GLY A 285 -13.64 36.74 39.62
N GLN A 286 -12.99 36.04 38.68
CA GLN A 286 -13.68 35.48 37.51
C GLN A 286 -14.65 34.36 37.90
N PRO A 287 -15.83 34.28 37.28
CA PRO A 287 -16.84 33.26 37.61
C PRO A 287 -16.39 31.85 37.23
N ILE A 288 -15.57 31.71 36.18
CA ILE A 288 -15.02 30.42 35.72
C ILE A 288 -13.50 30.50 35.79
N THR A 289 -12.93 29.95 36.87
CA THR A 289 -11.49 30.04 37.17
C THR A 289 -10.61 29.34 36.14
N ARG A 290 -11.07 28.26 35.51
CA ARG A 290 -10.31 27.53 34.48
C ARG A 290 -10.38 28.14 33.08
N SER A 291 -11.19 29.17 32.84
CA SER A 291 -11.38 29.71 31.49
C SER A 291 -10.10 30.32 30.94
N LEU A 292 -9.70 29.93 29.73
CA LEU A 292 -8.54 30.49 29.01
C LEU A 292 -8.94 31.49 27.92
N ILE A 293 -10.23 31.72 27.70
CA ILE A 293 -10.76 32.53 26.58
C ILE A 293 -10.19 33.95 26.60
N ALA A 294 -10.00 34.52 27.79
CA ALA A 294 -9.41 35.86 27.98
C ALA A 294 -7.95 35.97 27.51
N TYR A 295 -7.26 34.83 27.35
CA TYR A 295 -5.86 34.74 26.96
C TYR A 295 -5.67 34.22 25.53
N ASP A 296 -6.75 33.78 24.88
CA ASP A 296 -6.70 33.30 23.51
C ASP A 296 -6.36 34.47 22.57
N PRO A 297 -5.38 34.30 21.67
CA PRO A 297 -5.08 35.34 20.69
C PRO A 297 -6.28 35.51 19.74
N HIS A 298 -6.76 36.75 19.58
CA HIS A 298 -7.86 37.09 18.65
C HIS A 298 -7.59 36.66 17.19
N SER A 299 -6.33 36.39 16.85
CA SER A 299 -5.90 35.79 15.59
C SER A 299 -4.82 34.75 15.83
N SER A 300 -4.95 33.53 15.29
CA SER A 300 -3.85 32.57 15.32
C SER A 300 -2.75 33.03 14.37
N PRO A 301 -1.52 33.26 14.82
CA PRO A 301 -0.43 33.67 13.92
C PRO A 301 -0.06 32.57 12.91
N SER A 302 -0.64 31.37 13.01
CA SER A 302 -0.44 30.24 12.09
C SER A 302 -1.51 30.15 11.01
N GLN A 303 -2.53 30.99 11.10
CA GLN A 303 -3.64 31.02 10.17
C GLN A 303 -3.27 31.82 8.92
N MET A 304 -3.66 31.29 7.77
CA MET A 304 -3.60 31.99 6.50
C MET A 304 -4.41 33.29 6.60
N PRO A 305 -3.94 34.42 6.04
CA PRO A 305 -4.74 35.64 6.01
C PRO A 305 -6.14 35.37 5.46
N ALA A 306 -7.17 36.01 6.03
CA ALA A 306 -8.56 35.74 5.67
C ALA A 306 -8.83 35.94 4.18
N GLU A 307 -8.24 36.98 3.58
CA GLU A 307 -8.32 37.28 2.14
C GLU A 307 -7.78 36.13 1.28
N VAL A 308 -6.65 35.53 1.68
CA VAL A 308 -6.05 34.40 0.97
C VAL A 308 -6.87 33.12 1.20
N GLU A 309 -7.45 32.94 2.39
CA GLU A 309 -8.36 31.82 2.70
C GLU A 309 -9.65 31.90 1.87
N VAL A 310 -10.22 33.10 1.68
CA VAL A 310 -11.35 33.36 0.80
C VAL A 310 -11.01 33.02 -0.66
N LEU A 311 -9.90 33.57 -1.19
CA LEU A 311 -9.43 33.29 -2.55
C LEU A 311 -9.26 31.79 -2.80
N VAL A 312 -8.62 31.07 -1.87
CA VAL A 312 -8.41 29.62 -1.98
C VAL A 312 -9.73 28.85 -1.96
N CYS A 313 -10.70 29.29 -1.15
CA CYS A 313 -12.03 28.69 -1.10
C CYS A 313 -12.83 28.96 -2.38
N GLU A 314 -12.75 30.17 -2.94
CA GLU A 314 -13.38 30.52 -4.22
C GLU A 314 -12.80 29.70 -5.36
N LEU A 315 -11.47 29.60 -5.46
CA LEU A 315 -10.78 28.73 -6.41
C LEU A 315 -11.25 27.28 -6.28
N ARG A 316 -11.45 26.79 -5.05
CA ARG A 316 -11.97 25.44 -4.79
C ARG A 316 -13.42 25.27 -5.22
N ARG A 317 -14.28 26.29 -5.07
CA ARG A 317 -15.68 26.25 -5.50
C ARG A 317 -15.80 26.30 -7.01
N GLN A 318 -15.06 27.19 -7.67
CA GLN A 318 -14.97 27.28 -9.14
C GLN A 318 -14.35 26.01 -9.74
N HIS A 319 -13.42 25.39 -9.01
CA HIS A 319 -12.75 24.16 -9.43
C HIS A 319 -12.81 23.06 -8.36
N PRO A 320 -13.95 22.35 -8.21
CA PRO A 320 -14.22 21.37 -7.13
C PRO A 320 -13.28 20.16 -7.08
N ARG A 321 -12.32 20.04 -7.98
CA ARG A 321 -11.39 18.91 -8.10
C ARG A 321 -9.93 19.31 -7.90
N TRP A 322 -9.64 20.60 -7.80
CA TRP A 322 -8.29 21.07 -7.53
C TRP A 322 -7.89 20.73 -6.10
N GLY A 323 -6.74 20.08 -5.98
CA GLY A 323 -6.17 19.70 -4.69
C GLY A 323 -5.34 20.82 -4.06
N PRO A 324 -4.98 20.71 -2.77
CA PRO A 324 -4.28 21.77 -2.03
C PRO A 324 -2.97 22.27 -2.66
N VAL A 325 -2.25 21.40 -3.39
CA VAL A 325 -1.00 21.79 -4.08
C VAL A 325 -1.29 22.68 -5.29
N ARG A 326 -2.32 22.34 -6.09
CA ARG A 326 -2.70 23.15 -7.25
C ARG A 326 -3.26 24.50 -6.80
N LEU A 327 -4.14 24.50 -5.80
CA LEU A 327 -4.71 25.73 -5.26
C LEU A 327 -3.65 26.70 -4.72
N ALA A 328 -2.62 26.18 -4.04
CA ALA A 328 -1.51 27.00 -3.58
C ALA A 328 -0.72 27.64 -4.73
N HIS A 329 -0.45 26.86 -5.79
CA HIS A 329 0.23 27.35 -6.98
C HIS A 329 -0.57 28.42 -7.74
N GLU A 330 -1.87 28.20 -7.90
CA GLU A 330 -2.77 29.13 -8.58
C GLU A 330 -2.96 30.42 -7.77
N ALA A 331 -2.99 30.34 -6.44
CA ALA A 331 -2.94 31.53 -5.59
C ALA A 331 -1.65 32.32 -5.80
N GLY A 332 -0.50 31.65 -5.93
CA GLY A 332 0.78 32.28 -6.27
C GLY A 332 0.75 32.98 -7.65
N ARG A 333 0.21 32.32 -8.68
CA ARG A 333 0.03 32.92 -10.02
C ARG A 333 -0.87 34.17 -10.01
N ARG A 334 -1.77 34.29 -9.02
CA ARG A 334 -2.65 35.45 -8.82
C ARG A 334 -2.05 36.55 -7.93
N GLY A 335 -0.73 36.50 -7.66
CA GLY A 335 0.00 37.56 -6.97
C GLY A 335 0.17 37.36 -5.45
N ILE A 336 -0.18 36.19 -4.90
CA ILE A 336 0.08 35.90 -3.48
C ILE A 336 1.52 35.43 -3.27
N ASP A 337 2.36 36.27 -2.67
CA ASP A 337 3.75 35.96 -2.33
C ASP A 337 4.05 36.22 -0.83
N PRO A 338 4.50 35.21 -0.06
CA PRO A 338 4.71 33.81 -0.48
C PRO A 338 3.39 33.07 -0.70
N PRO A 339 3.35 32.11 -1.66
CA PRO A 339 2.15 31.32 -1.89
C PRO A 339 1.77 30.53 -0.63
N PRO A 340 0.47 30.31 -0.38
CA PRO A 340 0.01 29.67 0.84
C PRO A 340 0.53 28.23 0.93
N SER A 341 0.95 27.81 2.11
CA SER A 341 1.45 26.44 2.29
C SER A 341 0.36 25.40 1.98
N ARG A 342 0.75 24.26 1.40
CA ARG A 342 -0.14 23.12 1.11
C ARG A 342 -1.01 22.72 2.32
N MET A 343 -0.43 22.73 3.52
CA MET A 343 -1.13 22.35 4.75
C MET A 343 -2.06 23.47 5.23
N GLY A 344 -1.70 24.74 5.02
CA GLY A 344 -2.58 25.88 5.24
C GLY A 344 -3.84 25.77 4.39
N VAL A 345 -3.68 25.56 3.08
CA VAL A 345 -4.80 25.34 2.14
C VAL A 345 -5.66 24.16 2.59
N TYR A 346 -5.05 23.00 2.88
CA TYR A 346 -5.80 21.82 3.33
C TYR A 346 -6.65 22.10 4.58
N ARG A 347 -6.09 22.80 5.58
CA ARG A 347 -6.80 23.16 6.81
C ARG A 347 -7.94 24.13 6.54
N ALA A 348 -7.72 25.14 5.72
CA ALA A 348 -8.74 26.09 5.29
C ALA A 348 -9.93 25.37 4.64
N LEU A 349 -9.67 24.53 3.63
CA LEU A 349 -10.72 23.78 2.95
C LEU A 349 -11.49 22.86 3.90
N LYS A 350 -10.80 22.21 4.85
CA LYS A 350 -11.46 21.36 5.86
C LYS A 350 -12.35 22.18 6.79
N ARG A 351 -11.89 23.35 7.21
CA ARG A 351 -12.64 24.26 8.11
C ARG A 351 -13.93 24.75 7.46
N HIS A 352 -13.88 25.04 6.16
CA HIS A 352 -15.04 25.49 5.37
C HIS A 352 -15.87 24.33 4.78
N GLY A 353 -15.61 23.08 5.16
CA GLY A 353 -16.38 21.93 4.68
C GLY A 353 -16.24 21.61 3.19
N LEU A 354 -15.22 22.15 2.50
CA LEU A 354 -15.02 22.00 1.05
C LEU A 354 -14.28 20.69 0.68
N ILE A 355 -13.79 19.96 1.68
CA ILE A 355 -13.18 18.63 1.55
C ILE A 355 -13.60 17.74 2.72
N GLU A 356 -13.87 16.47 2.44
CA GLU A 356 -14.03 15.46 3.49
C GLU A 356 -12.68 14.83 3.87
N PRO A 357 -12.39 14.65 5.18
CA PRO A 357 -11.18 13.98 5.62
C PRO A 357 -11.23 12.47 5.33
N GLY A 358 -10.75 12.07 4.14
CA GLY A 358 -10.67 10.66 3.76
C GLY A 358 -9.59 9.87 4.54
N ALA A 359 -9.91 8.62 4.88
CA ALA A 359 -8.95 7.65 5.42
C ALA A 359 -7.78 7.47 4.46
N GLY A 360 -6.58 7.86 4.90
CA GLY A 360 -5.38 7.85 4.06
C GLY A 360 -5.08 6.46 3.49
N ARG A 361 -5.36 6.26 2.20
CA ARG A 361 -4.88 5.08 1.47
C ARG A 361 -3.34 5.11 1.47
N ARG A 362 -2.72 4.01 1.91
CA ARG A 362 -1.26 3.83 1.81
C ARG A 362 -0.82 4.08 0.37
N ARG A 363 0.01 5.11 0.16
CA ARG A 363 0.68 5.35 -1.12
C ARG A 363 1.62 4.17 -1.39
N LYS A 364 1.34 3.42 -2.45
CA LYS A 364 2.32 2.48 -3.02
C LYS A 364 3.46 3.31 -3.60
N VAL A 365 4.69 2.97 -3.25
CA VAL A 365 5.89 3.61 -3.81
C VAL A 365 6.14 2.95 -5.16
N PHE A 366 5.87 3.68 -6.25
CA PHE A 366 6.20 3.24 -7.60
C PHE A 366 7.58 3.78 -7.97
N ARG A 367 8.37 3.01 -8.72
CA ARG A 367 9.57 3.55 -9.39
C ARG A 367 9.10 4.41 -10.57
N ARG A 368 9.38 5.70 -10.51
CA ARG A 368 9.14 6.64 -11.60
C ARG A 368 10.15 6.34 -12.70
N TRP A 369 9.67 6.24 -13.94
CA TRP A 369 10.51 6.17 -15.13
C TRP A 369 9.99 7.16 -16.17
N GLN A 370 10.89 7.74 -16.95
CA GLN A 370 10.59 8.56 -18.09
C GLN A 370 11.80 8.63 -19.03
N ARG A 371 11.54 8.99 -20.29
CA ARG A 371 12.55 9.38 -21.27
C ARG A 371 13.18 10.74 -20.95
N GLU A 372 14.40 10.95 -21.44
CA GLU A 372 15.21 12.11 -21.08
C GLU A 372 14.83 13.35 -21.88
N ALA A 373 14.47 13.18 -23.16
CA ALA A 373 13.99 14.25 -24.04
C ALA A 373 12.53 14.02 -24.54
N PRO A 374 11.82 15.08 -24.96
CA PRO A 374 10.56 14.93 -25.71
C PRO A 374 10.79 14.18 -27.03
N MET A 375 9.73 13.61 -27.60
CA MET A 375 9.77 12.84 -28.86
C MET A 375 10.52 11.50 -28.80
N GLU A 376 11.15 11.14 -27.68
CA GLU A 376 11.78 9.81 -27.52
C GLU A 376 10.76 8.68 -27.40
N LEU A 377 9.62 8.92 -26.75
CA LEU A 377 8.57 7.92 -26.55
C LEU A 377 7.19 8.55 -26.44
N TRP A 378 6.26 8.10 -27.28
CA TRP A 378 4.84 8.38 -27.11
C TRP A 378 4.12 7.18 -26.51
N GLN A 379 3.21 7.41 -25.56
CA GLN A 379 2.32 6.40 -25.02
C GLN A 379 0.93 6.57 -25.62
N LEU A 380 0.43 5.55 -26.31
CA LEU A 380 -0.88 5.57 -26.97
C LEU A 380 -1.83 4.59 -26.30
N ASP A 381 -3.10 4.98 -26.25
CA ASP A 381 -4.19 4.17 -25.72
C ASP A 381 -5.55 4.62 -26.28
N ILE A 382 -6.58 3.78 -26.11
CA ILE A 382 -7.94 4.03 -26.56
C ILE A 382 -8.87 3.99 -25.35
N VAL A 383 -9.60 5.07 -25.12
CA VAL A 383 -10.55 5.17 -24.01
C VAL A 383 -11.98 5.25 -24.52
N GLY A 384 -12.87 4.44 -23.95
CA GLY A 384 -14.32 4.49 -24.19
C GLY A 384 -15.10 5.06 -23.00
N GLY A 385 -16.43 4.94 -23.08
CA GLY A 385 -17.37 5.44 -22.07
C GLY A 385 -17.76 6.90 -22.24
N VAL A 386 -17.71 7.44 -23.47
CA VAL A 386 -18.31 8.73 -23.83
C VAL A 386 -19.56 8.46 -24.63
N PHE A 387 -20.68 9.11 -24.32
CA PHE A 387 -21.95 8.89 -24.99
C PHE A 387 -22.45 10.19 -25.61
N LEU A 388 -22.95 10.09 -26.84
CA LEU A 388 -23.67 11.17 -27.51
C LEU A 388 -25.13 11.21 -27.05
N ALA A 389 -25.84 12.29 -27.38
CA ALA A 389 -27.25 12.49 -27.06
C ALA A 389 -28.15 11.40 -27.65
N ASP A 390 -27.75 10.80 -28.76
CA ASP A 390 -28.44 9.66 -29.40
C ASP A 390 -28.07 8.29 -28.80
N GLY A 391 -27.27 8.26 -27.74
CA GLY A 391 -26.88 7.04 -27.03
C GLY A 391 -25.71 6.27 -27.67
N ARG A 392 -25.14 6.72 -28.80
CA ARG A 392 -23.95 6.07 -29.38
C ARG A 392 -22.73 6.28 -28.49
N GLU A 393 -22.00 5.19 -28.24
CA GLU A 393 -20.70 5.26 -27.56
C GLU A 393 -19.62 5.75 -28.53
N VAL A 394 -18.88 6.78 -28.10
CA VAL A 394 -17.71 7.31 -28.78
C VAL A 394 -16.45 6.87 -28.03
N LYS A 395 -15.40 6.57 -28.79
CA LYS A 395 -14.07 6.23 -28.29
C LYS A 395 -13.11 7.36 -28.62
N VAL A 396 -12.12 7.58 -27.77
CA VAL A 396 -11.07 8.56 -28.00
C VAL A 396 -9.74 7.84 -28.18
N VAL A 397 -9.10 8.02 -29.34
CA VAL A 397 -7.72 7.64 -29.57
C VAL A 397 -6.85 8.70 -28.92
N THR A 398 -5.98 8.30 -28.00
CA THR A 398 -5.18 9.22 -27.19
C THR A 398 -3.71 8.91 -27.29
N GLY A 399 -2.88 9.94 -27.22
CA GLY A 399 -1.44 9.85 -27.26
C GLY A 399 -0.82 10.94 -26.41
N VAL A 400 0.15 10.56 -25.57
CA VAL A 400 0.90 11.50 -24.72
C VAL A 400 2.39 11.26 -24.82
N ASP A 401 3.17 12.33 -24.84
CA ASP A 401 4.63 12.27 -24.78
C ASP A 401 5.12 11.90 -23.38
N ASP A 402 6.05 10.95 -23.32
CA ASP A 402 6.55 10.32 -22.10
C ASP A 402 7.42 11.24 -21.23
N HIS A 403 8.03 12.28 -21.81
CA HIS A 403 8.86 13.26 -21.10
C HIS A 403 8.01 14.42 -20.60
N SER A 404 7.35 15.12 -21.53
CA SER A 404 6.65 16.39 -21.34
C SER A 404 5.20 16.24 -20.85
N ARG A 405 4.60 15.04 -20.98
CA ARG A 405 3.14 14.81 -20.82
C ARG A 405 2.29 15.50 -21.89
N PHE A 406 2.90 16.12 -22.90
CA PHE A 406 2.17 16.81 -23.95
C PHE A 406 1.24 15.84 -24.67
N CYS A 407 -0.03 16.23 -24.82
CA CYS A 407 -1.00 15.45 -25.57
C CYS A 407 -0.73 15.65 -27.06
N VAL A 408 -0.33 14.56 -27.72
CA VAL A 408 0.01 14.52 -29.16
C VAL A 408 -1.15 13.98 -30.00
N ILE A 409 -2.08 13.21 -29.40
CA ILE A 409 -3.29 12.70 -30.07
C ILE A 409 -4.46 12.78 -29.08
N ALA A 410 -5.59 13.32 -29.53
CA ALA A 410 -6.88 13.26 -28.88
C ALA A 410 -7.99 13.28 -29.95
N LYS A 411 -8.31 12.12 -30.52
CA LYS A 411 -9.25 12.00 -31.65
C LYS A 411 -10.47 11.18 -31.26
N ALA A 412 -11.65 11.78 -31.32
CA ALA A 412 -12.93 11.12 -31.13
C ALA A 412 -13.33 10.30 -32.37
N VAL A 413 -13.73 9.05 -32.17
CA VAL A 413 -14.14 8.11 -33.22
C VAL A 413 -15.32 7.27 -32.76
N VAL A 414 -16.31 7.05 -33.63
CA VAL A 414 -17.46 6.19 -33.33
C VAL A 414 -17.02 4.73 -33.16
N ARG A 415 -16.06 4.28 -33.98
CA ARG A 415 -15.44 2.95 -33.86
C ARG A 415 -13.93 3.07 -33.96
N ALA A 416 -13.24 2.60 -32.92
CA ALA A 416 -11.78 2.50 -32.89
C ALA A 416 -11.28 1.31 -33.72
N THR A 417 -11.46 1.39 -35.04
CA THR A 417 -10.92 0.45 -36.03
C THR A 417 -9.42 0.68 -36.22
N GLY A 418 -8.69 -0.31 -36.75
CA GLY A 418 -7.26 -0.14 -37.05
C GLY A 418 -6.99 1.05 -37.99
N ARG A 419 -7.85 1.27 -38.99
CA ARG A 419 -7.76 2.42 -39.90
C ARG A 419 -7.92 3.75 -39.15
N ALA A 420 -8.95 3.88 -38.30
CA ALA A 420 -9.22 5.11 -37.57
C ALA A 420 -8.06 5.49 -36.61
N VAL A 421 -7.49 4.49 -35.92
CA VAL A 421 -6.31 4.68 -35.07
C VAL A 421 -5.10 5.11 -35.89
N CYS A 422 -4.86 4.50 -37.05
CA CYS A 422 -3.74 4.85 -37.92
C CYS A 422 -3.89 6.26 -38.54
N LEU A 423 -5.11 6.70 -38.86
CA LEU A 423 -5.38 8.06 -39.33
C LEU A 423 -5.05 9.09 -38.24
N ALA A 424 -5.56 8.90 -37.03
CA ALA A 424 -5.25 9.78 -35.89
C ALA A 424 -3.74 9.82 -35.56
N PHE A 425 -3.07 8.66 -35.62
CA PHE A 425 -1.61 8.59 -35.45
C PHE A 425 -0.87 9.34 -36.55
N THR A 426 -1.29 9.19 -37.81
CA THR A 426 -0.69 9.88 -38.96
C THR A 426 -0.87 11.40 -38.88
N GLU A 427 -2.04 11.89 -38.44
CA GLU A 427 -2.27 13.32 -38.19
C GLU A 427 -1.24 13.88 -37.18
N ALA A 428 -0.98 13.17 -36.09
CA ALA A 428 0.02 13.57 -35.10
C ALA A 428 1.46 13.50 -35.62
N LEU A 429 1.81 12.47 -36.39
CA LEU A 429 3.12 12.38 -37.02
C LEU A 429 3.38 13.57 -37.96
N ARG A 430 2.36 14.01 -38.71
CA ARG A 430 2.47 15.22 -39.57
C ARG A 430 2.65 16.48 -38.74
N ALA A 431 1.88 16.62 -37.66
CA ALA A 431 1.91 17.79 -36.80
C ALA A 431 3.24 17.95 -36.03
N PHE A 432 3.80 16.85 -35.51
CA PHE A 432 4.89 16.89 -34.54
C PHE A 432 6.17 16.16 -34.97
N GLY A 433 6.12 15.37 -36.04
CA GLY A 433 7.21 14.49 -36.49
C GLY A 433 7.12 13.07 -35.93
N ALA A 434 8.02 12.19 -36.40
CA ALA A 434 8.10 10.81 -35.95
C ALA A 434 8.86 10.70 -34.61
N PRO A 435 8.27 10.10 -33.56
CA PRO A 435 8.98 9.82 -32.31
C PRO A 435 9.95 8.64 -32.48
N GLY A 436 10.94 8.54 -31.59
CA GLY A 436 11.86 7.40 -31.59
C GLY A 436 11.16 6.07 -31.25
N GLU A 437 10.19 6.11 -30.34
CA GLU A 437 9.46 4.94 -29.89
C GLU A 437 7.96 5.24 -29.68
N VAL A 438 7.14 4.20 -29.77
CA VAL A 438 5.73 4.23 -29.38
C VAL A 438 5.43 3.05 -28.46
N LEU A 439 4.75 3.30 -27.34
CA LEU A 439 4.28 2.28 -26.40
C LEU A 439 2.76 2.16 -26.46
N THR A 440 2.25 0.97 -26.76
CA THR A 440 0.81 0.67 -26.76
C THR A 440 0.50 -0.56 -25.91
N ASP A 441 -0.79 -0.79 -25.68
CA ASP A 441 -1.27 -2.08 -25.21
C ASP A 441 -1.20 -3.15 -26.31
N ASN A 442 -1.63 -4.38 -25.99
CA ASN A 442 -1.65 -5.48 -26.97
C ASN A 442 -3.00 -5.56 -27.72
N GLY A 443 -3.70 -4.43 -27.88
CA GLY A 443 -4.94 -4.36 -28.63
C GLY A 443 -4.74 -4.76 -30.10
N LYS A 444 -5.77 -5.38 -30.69
CA LYS A 444 -5.78 -5.82 -32.09
C LYS A 444 -5.61 -4.67 -33.11
N GLN A 445 -5.83 -3.44 -32.65
CA GLN A 445 -5.61 -2.21 -33.42
C GLN A 445 -4.13 -1.86 -33.57
N PHE A 446 -3.30 -2.26 -32.60
CA PHE A 446 -1.87 -1.93 -32.55
C PHE A 446 -0.97 -3.11 -32.94
N THR A 447 -1.39 -4.36 -32.68
CA THR A 447 -0.59 -5.55 -33.02
C THR A 447 -1.42 -6.81 -33.26
N ALA A 448 -0.93 -7.73 -34.11
CA ALA A 448 -1.52 -9.07 -34.30
C ALA A 448 -0.92 -10.15 -33.38
N ARG A 449 -0.16 -9.78 -32.34
CA ARG A 449 0.57 -10.72 -31.45
C ARG A 449 -0.30 -11.82 -30.81
N PHE A 450 -1.60 -11.59 -30.65
CA PHE A 450 -2.56 -12.56 -30.12
C PHE A 450 -3.63 -13.01 -31.16
N GLY A 451 -3.45 -12.65 -32.44
CA GLY A 451 -4.34 -12.99 -33.56
C GLY A 451 -3.74 -13.98 -34.56
N HIS A 452 -4.31 -14.05 -35.78
CA HIS A 452 -4.01 -15.06 -36.82
C HIS A 452 -2.68 -14.89 -37.59
N GLY A 453 -1.73 -14.11 -37.08
CA GLY A 453 -0.42 -13.86 -37.72
C GLY A 453 -0.49 -12.87 -38.90
N GLY A 454 0.45 -11.91 -38.92
CA GLY A 454 0.57 -10.86 -39.95
C GLY A 454 1.00 -9.50 -39.37
N GLU A 455 1.67 -8.66 -40.16
CA GLU A 455 1.96 -7.26 -39.78
C GLU A 455 0.68 -6.43 -39.87
N VAL A 456 0.27 -5.77 -38.78
CA VAL A 456 -0.89 -4.85 -38.83
C VAL A 456 -0.47 -3.49 -39.38
N LEU A 457 -1.44 -2.72 -39.88
CA LEU A 457 -1.21 -1.40 -40.49
C LEU A 457 -0.40 -0.46 -39.58
N PHE A 458 -0.61 -0.54 -38.26
CA PHE A 458 0.13 0.24 -37.26
C PHE A 458 1.61 -0.16 -37.18
N ASP A 459 1.91 -1.47 -37.10
CA ASP A 459 3.28 -2.00 -37.12
C ASP A 459 4.02 -1.57 -38.39
N ARG A 460 3.32 -1.58 -39.54
CA ARG A 460 3.86 -1.14 -40.82
C ARG A 460 4.23 0.35 -40.84
N ILE A 461 3.35 1.23 -40.36
CA ILE A 461 3.64 2.68 -40.27
C ILE A 461 4.84 2.93 -39.36
N CYS A 462 4.90 2.26 -38.20
CA CYS A 462 6.03 2.39 -37.29
C CYS A 462 7.34 1.98 -37.98
N ARG A 463 7.37 0.81 -38.62
CA ARG A 463 8.56 0.30 -39.32
C ARG A 463 8.99 1.21 -40.48
N ASP A 464 8.04 1.66 -41.31
CA ASP A 464 8.32 2.50 -42.48
C ASP A 464 8.89 3.89 -42.09
N ASN A 465 8.62 4.35 -40.86
CA ASN A 465 9.11 5.64 -40.32
C ASN A 465 10.18 5.47 -39.22
N ALA A 466 10.80 4.29 -39.13
CA ALA A 466 11.85 3.97 -38.14
C ALA A 466 11.45 4.18 -36.66
N ILE A 467 10.16 4.04 -36.35
CA ILE A 467 9.60 4.14 -35.00
C ILE A 467 9.64 2.75 -34.35
N VAL A 468 10.27 2.64 -33.18
CA VAL A 468 10.29 1.37 -32.43
C VAL A 468 8.97 1.18 -31.70
N HIS A 469 8.18 0.19 -32.14
CA HIS A 469 6.92 -0.16 -31.49
C HIS A 469 7.15 -1.08 -30.29
N ARG A 470 6.80 -0.61 -29.09
CA ARG A 470 6.87 -1.35 -27.82
C ARG A 470 5.47 -1.70 -27.33
N LEU A 471 5.34 -2.93 -26.81
CA LEU A 471 4.09 -3.43 -26.25
C LEU A 471 4.17 -3.55 -24.73
N THR A 472 3.09 -3.21 -24.03
CA THR A 472 3.00 -3.49 -22.60
C THR A 472 3.09 -5.00 -22.31
N GLN A 473 3.68 -5.36 -21.17
CA GLN A 473 3.66 -6.75 -20.73
C GLN A 473 2.23 -7.17 -20.35
N PRO A 474 1.79 -8.40 -20.69
CA PRO A 474 0.48 -8.89 -20.29
C PRO A 474 0.26 -8.77 -18.78
N ARG A 475 -0.90 -8.21 -18.38
CA ARG A 475 -1.30 -7.98 -16.98
C ARG A 475 -0.37 -7.05 -16.19
N SER A 476 0.24 -6.06 -16.85
CA SER A 476 1.10 -5.05 -16.21
C SER A 476 0.55 -3.63 -16.39
N PRO A 477 -0.53 -3.26 -15.66
CA PRO A 477 -1.19 -1.94 -15.77
C PRO A 477 -0.29 -0.76 -15.36
N THR A 478 0.92 -1.01 -14.84
CA THR A 478 1.84 0.06 -14.39
C THR A 478 2.64 0.71 -15.51
N THR A 479 2.67 0.14 -16.72
CA THR A 479 3.53 0.62 -17.81
C THR A 479 2.94 1.81 -18.56
N THR A 480 1.61 1.89 -18.68
CA THR A 480 0.84 2.97 -19.35
C THR A 480 0.28 4.01 -18.37
N GLY A 481 0.84 4.09 -17.16
CA GLY A 481 0.29 4.93 -16.10
C GLY A 481 0.24 6.45 -16.41
N LYS A 482 0.95 6.93 -17.44
CA LYS A 482 0.90 8.34 -17.86
C LYS A 482 -0.33 8.62 -18.72
N VAL A 483 -0.60 7.79 -19.73
CA VAL A 483 -1.80 7.91 -20.57
C VAL A 483 -3.08 7.59 -19.77
N GLU A 484 -3.04 6.59 -18.87
CA GLU A 484 -4.16 6.35 -17.95
C GLU A 484 -4.44 7.56 -17.04
N ARG A 485 -3.39 8.28 -16.61
CA ARG A 485 -3.54 9.49 -15.81
C ARG A 485 -4.03 10.69 -16.62
N PHE A 486 -3.70 10.73 -17.90
CA PHE A 486 -4.32 11.65 -18.86
C PHE A 486 -5.83 11.37 -18.97
N HIS A 487 -6.25 10.12 -19.17
CA HIS A 487 -7.68 9.76 -19.20
C HIS A 487 -8.41 10.10 -17.90
N GLN A 488 -7.77 9.89 -16.75
CA GLN A 488 -8.34 10.32 -15.47
C GLN A 488 -8.50 11.84 -15.38
N SER A 489 -7.60 12.62 -15.97
CA SER A 489 -7.73 14.08 -16.01
C SER A 489 -8.86 14.49 -16.96
N MET A 490 -8.90 13.91 -18.17
CA MET A 490 -9.97 14.13 -19.16
C MET A 490 -11.35 13.81 -18.60
N ARG A 491 -11.54 12.59 -18.08
CA ARG A 491 -12.82 12.22 -17.43
C ARG A 491 -13.21 13.20 -16.35
N ARG A 492 -12.23 13.59 -15.52
CA ARG A 492 -12.54 14.42 -14.37
C ARG A 492 -12.80 15.88 -14.68
N GLU A 493 -12.17 16.42 -15.69
CA GLU A 493 -12.16 17.86 -15.98
C GLU A 493 -13.07 18.21 -17.16
N LEU A 494 -13.27 17.28 -18.10
CA LEU A 494 -14.14 17.45 -19.27
C LEU A 494 -15.47 16.68 -19.12
N LEU A 495 -15.43 15.39 -18.78
CA LEU A 495 -16.61 14.52 -18.93
C LEU A 495 -17.58 14.52 -17.73
N ASP A 496 -17.08 14.47 -16.50
CA ASP A 496 -17.94 14.25 -15.31
C ASP A 496 -18.94 15.40 -15.04
N GLY A 497 -18.73 16.57 -15.64
CA GLY A 497 -19.63 17.73 -15.54
C GLY A 497 -20.38 18.06 -16.83
N ALA A 498 -20.12 17.34 -17.92
CA ALA A 498 -20.77 17.55 -19.20
C ALA A 498 -22.03 16.68 -19.32
N GLY A 499 -23.09 17.23 -19.93
CA GLY A 499 -24.21 16.43 -20.42
C GLY A 499 -23.80 15.57 -21.63
N PRO A 500 -24.70 14.75 -22.17
CA PRO A 500 -24.41 14.03 -23.42
C PRO A 500 -24.16 15.05 -24.54
N PHE A 501 -23.11 14.81 -25.33
CA PHE A 501 -22.74 15.70 -26.43
C PHE A 501 -23.70 15.51 -27.61
N GLU A 502 -24.07 16.58 -28.29
CA GLU A 502 -25.05 16.55 -29.40
C GLU A 502 -24.61 15.58 -30.51
N ASP A 503 -23.38 15.73 -30.98
CA ASP A 503 -22.79 14.88 -32.00
C ASP A 503 -21.27 14.69 -31.81
N LEU A 504 -20.66 13.94 -32.72
CA LEU A 504 -19.21 13.67 -32.70
C LEU A 504 -18.38 14.94 -32.89
N ALA A 505 -18.86 15.90 -33.68
CA ALA A 505 -18.13 17.12 -34.01
C ALA A 505 -18.11 18.08 -32.81
N ALA A 506 -19.25 18.26 -32.14
CA ALA A 506 -19.37 19.03 -30.90
C ALA A 506 -18.47 18.44 -29.81
N PHE A 507 -18.46 17.11 -29.66
CA PHE A 507 -17.56 16.46 -28.70
C PHE A 507 -16.08 16.67 -29.06
N GLN A 508 -15.70 16.56 -30.34
CA GLN A 508 -14.33 16.80 -30.78
C GLN A 508 -13.90 18.25 -30.50
N ALA A 509 -14.75 19.25 -30.73
CA ALA A 509 -14.44 20.65 -30.47
C ALA A 509 -14.18 20.92 -28.97
N GLU A 510 -15.02 20.38 -28.09
CA GLU A 510 -14.83 20.46 -26.63
C GLU A 510 -13.57 19.72 -26.17
N LEU A 511 -13.28 18.57 -26.77
CA LEU A 511 -12.05 17.82 -26.52
C LEU A 511 -10.81 18.63 -26.94
N ASP A 512 -10.84 19.27 -28.10
CA ASP A 512 -9.73 20.09 -28.62
C ASP A 512 -9.47 21.31 -27.73
N ALA A 513 -10.52 22.03 -27.33
CA ALA A 513 -10.42 23.15 -26.38
C ALA A 513 -9.84 22.71 -25.03
N TRP A 514 -10.26 21.54 -24.53
CA TRP A 514 -9.70 20.99 -23.30
C TRP A 514 -8.24 20.57 -23.46
N VAL A 515 -7.84 19.99 -24.60
CA VAL A 515 -6.46 19.61 -24.90
C VAL A 515 -5.55 20.82 -25.01
N GLU A 516 -6.02 21.90 -25.63
CA GLU A 516 -5.30 23.17 -25.67
C GLU A 516 -5.00 23.66 -24.25
N HIS A 517 -6.03 23.76 -23.39
CA HIS A 517 -5.86 24.14 -22.00
C HIS A 517 -4.92 23.18 -21.24
N TYR A 518 -5.06 21.87 -21.46
CA TYR A 518 -4.21 20.85 -20.84
C TYR A 518 -2.74 21.05 -21.19
N ASN A 519 -2.44 21.36 -22.46
CA ASN A 519 -1.08 21.51 -22.94
C ASN A 519 -0.45 22.86 -22.58
N THR A 520 -1.21 23.95 -22.61
CA THR A 520 -0.66 25.33 -22.56
C THR A 520 -0.87 26.05 -21.23
N ALA A 521 -1.86 25.67 -20.42
CA ALA A 521 -2.24 26.43 -19.23
C ALA A 521 -2.29 25.59 -17.94
N ARG A 522 -2.65 24.31 -18.04
CA ARG A 522 -2.83 23.41 -16.90
C ARG A 522 -1.49 23.07 -16.24
N PRO A 523 -1.28 23.35 -14.94
CA PRO A 523 -0.03 23.00 -14.26
C PRO A 523 0.02 21.52 -13.84
N HIS A 524 1.18 20.90 -14.02
CA HIS A 524 1.36 19.46 -13.77
C HIS A 524 2.29 19.19 -12.57
N GLN A 525 1.76 18.57 -11.52
CA GLN A 525 2.57 18.18 -10.34
C GLN A 525 3.71 17.21 -10.68
N SER A 526 3.61 16.43 -11.75
CA SER A 526 4.71 15.57 -12.19
C SER A 526 5.84 16.34 -12.89
N LEU A 527 5.58 17.56 -13.33
CA LEU A 527 6.50 18.46 -14.03
C LEU A 527 6.85 19.69 -13.17
N ASP A 528 6.79 19.53 -11.84
CA ASP A 528 7.07 20.62 -10.90
C ASP A 528 6.22 21.88 -11.16
N MET A 529 4.97 21.66 -11.55
CA MET A 529 3.96 22.69 -11.86
C MET A 529 4.18 23.45 -13.18
N ALA A 530 5.14 23.05 -14.01
CA ALA A 530 5.21 23.47 -15.42
C ALA A 530 4.00 22.97 -16.23
N VAL A 531 3.73 23.61 -17.36
CA VAL A 531 2.73 23.12 -18.33
C VAL A 531 3.41 22.18 -19.34
N PRO A 532 2.69 21.23 -19.96
CA PRO A 532 3.29 20.31 -20.92
C PRO A 532 4.01 20.99 -22.09
N ALA A 533 3.48 22.11 -22.59
CA ALA A 533 4.07 22.88 -23.69
C ALA A 533 5.47 23.41 -23.36
N ASP A 534 5.75 23.78 -22.09
CA ASP A 534 7.07 24.28 -21.64
C ASP A 534 8.18 23.22 -21.82
N ARG A 535 7.82 21.95 -21.96
CA ARG A 535 8.75 20.81 -21.99
C ARG A 535 8.69 20.00 -23.28
N PHE A 536 7.87 20.41 -24.24
CA PHE A 536 7.67 19.69 -25.49
C PHE A 536 8.32 20.47 -26.64
N THR A 537 9.06 19.76 -27.47
CA THR A 537 9.67 20.32 -28.67
C THR A 537 9.42 19.33 -29.81
N PRO A 538 8.59 19.67 -30.80
CA PRO A 538 8.37 18.81 -31.96
C PRO A 538 9.61 18.80 -32.87
N VAL A 539 9.66 17.85 -33.80
CA VAL A 539 10.66 17.85 -34.87
C VAL A 539 10.49 19.11 -35.71
N SER A 540 11.60 19.77 -36.04
CA SER A 540 11.54 21.03 -36.79
C SER A 540 10.88 20.84 -38.17
N PRO A 541 10.21 21.86 -38.72
CA PRO A 541 9.65 21.76 -40.07
C PRO A 541 10.70 21.38 -41.13
N ALA A 542 11.92 21.93 -41.03
CA ALA A 542 13.02 21.62 -41.95
C ALA A 542 13.44 20.14 -41.91
N GLU A 543 13.54 19.54 -40.72
CA GLU A 543 13.84 18.11 -40.59
C GLU A 543 12.68 17.22 -41.08
N ARG A 544 11.43 17.67 -40.92
CA ARG A 544 10.25 16.95 -41.44
C ARG A 544 10.17 16.95 -42.96
N GLU A 545 10.63 18.01 -43.62
CA GLU A 545 10.75 18.07 -45.08
C GLU A 545 11.85 17.13 -45.61
N LEU A 546 12.97 17.02 -44.87
CA LEU A 546 14.09 16.14 -45.22
C LEU A 546 13.77 14.65 -45.06
N LEU A 547 12.89 14.29 -44.12
CA LEU A 547 12.46 12.93 -43.84
C LEU A 547 10.94 12.79 -44.00
N PRO A 548 10.42 12.76 -45.24
CA PRO A 548 8.98 12.69 -45.47
C PRO A 548 8.39 11.38 -44.93
N LEU A 549 7.24 11.50 -44.27
CA LEU A 549 6.54 10.35 -43.70
C LEU A 549 6.18 9.32 -44.77
N ARG A 550 6.53 8.07 -44.53
CA ARG A 550 6.17 6.93 -45.39
C ARG A 550 4.87 6.32 -44.88
N LEU A 551 3.80 6.48 -45.66
CA LEU A 551 2.46 6.03 -45.28
C LEU A 551 1.93 4.98 -46.26
N PRO A 552 1.26 3.91 -45.78
CA PRO A 552 0.63 2.92 -46.65
C PRO A 552 -0.48 3.53 -47.52
N THR A 553 -0.55 3.11 -48.79
CA THR A 553 -1.51 3.61 -49.80
C THR A 553 -2.97 3.49 -49.39
N ILE A 554 -3.30 2.50 -48.55
CA ILE A 554 -4.65 2.32 -48.02
C ILE A 554 -5.11 3.53 -47.20
N LEU A 555 -4.20 4.27 -46.56
CA LEU A 555 -4.52 5.48 -45.78
C LEU A 555 -4.58 6.76 -46.63
N THR A 556 -4.07 6.74 -47.85
CA THR A 556 -4.10 7.87 -48.79
C THR A 556 -5.28 7.85 -49.75
N ALA A 557 -5.98 6.71 -49.90
CA ALA A 557 -7.21 6.63 -50.69
C ALA A 557 -8.39 7.29 -49.94
N GLN A 558 -9.00 8.32 -50.55
CA GLN A 558 -10.28 8.88 -50.10
C GLN A 558 -11.37 7.79 -50.16
N PRO A 559 -12.38 7.81 -49.26
CA PRO A 559 -13.53 6.92 -49.38
C PRO A 559 -14.38 7.36 -50.58
N ASP A 560 -14.72 6.42 -51.46
CA ASP A 560 -15.83 6.58 -52.40
C ASP A 560 -17.15 6.86 -51.63
N PRO A 561 -18.13 7.56 -52.25
CA PRO A 561 -19.41 7.83 -51.61
C PRO A 561 -20.16 6.52 -51.31
N ALA A 562 -20.81 6.48 -50.14
CA ALA A 562 -21.47 5.31 -49.57
C ALA A 562 -22.55 4.69 -50.49
N PRO A 563 -22.70 3.34 -50.54
CA PRO A 563 -23.90 2.74 -51.09
C PRO A 563 -25.04 2.76 -50.05
N ALA A 564 -26.25 2.87 -50.58
CA ALA A 564 -27.51 3.06 -49.87
C ALA A 564 -27.88 1.90 -48.92
N VAL A 565 -28.74 2.28 -47.98
CA VAL A 565 -29.43 1.49 -46.97
C VAL A 565 -30.29 0.39 -47.61
N ASP A 566 -30.35 -0.79 -47.00
CA ASP A 566 -31.54 -1.63 -47.02
C ASP A 566 -31.72 -2.33 -45.65
N ASP A 567 -32.88 -2.07 -45.06
CA ASP A 567 -33.49 -2.69 -43.87
C ASP A 567 -33.71 -4.19 -44.13
N ALA A 568 -33.66 -5.14 -43.19
CA ALA A 568 -34.53 -5.35 -42.02
C ALA A 568 -34.21 -6.78 -41.46
N PRO A 569 -34.89 -7.33 -40.42
CA PRO A 569 -34.24 -7.92 -39.24
C PRO A 569 -34.33 -9.46 -39.16
N ASP A 570 -33.54 -10.08 -38.29
CA ASP A 570 -33.66 -11.50 -37.97
C ASP A 570 -33.86 -11.70 -36.45
N ASP A 571 -35.10 -12.03 -36.10
CA ASP A 571 -35.56 -12.44 -34.78
C ASP A 571 -35.70 -13.97 -34.70
N ALA A 572 -35.38 -14.50 -33.52
CA ALA A 572 -35.93 -15.69 -32.86
C ALA A 572 -35.70 -17.12 -33.43
N ALA A 573 -34.76 -17.80 -32.76
CA ALA A 573 -34.87 -19.09 -32.04
C ALA A 573 -35.97 -20.15 -32.34
N ALA A 574 -35.49 -21.41 -32.30
CA ALA A 574 -36.17 -22.69 -31.94
C ALA A 574 -37.18 -23.24 -32.97
N ASP A 575 -37.31 -24.53 -33.28
CA ASP A 575 -36.97 -25.75 -32.53
C ASP A 575 -37.02 -27.02 -33.44
N ALA A 576 -36.40 -28.09 -32.93
CA ALA A 576 -36.61 -29.53 -33.12
C ALA A 576 -37.40 -30.17 -34.32
N SER A 577 -36.66 -31.02 -35.04
CA SER A 577 -36.92 -32.46 -35.26
C SER A 577 -37.73 -33.00 -36.47
N ALA A 578 -37.17 -34.10 -36.98
CA ALA A 578 -37.81 -35.34 -37.45
C ALA A 578 -37.88 -35.63 -38.96
N ALA A 579 -37.22 -36.75 -39.28
CA ALA A 579 -37.55 -37.79 -40.26
C ALA A 579 -37.32 -37.55 -41.78
N ALA A 580 -36.51 -38.47 -42.32
CA ALA A 580 -36.33 -38.83 -43.73
C ALA A 580 -37.57 -39.63 -44.27
N PRO A 581 -37.54 -40.29 -45.46
CA PRO A 581 -36.58 -40.29 -46.57
C PRO A 581 -37.26 -40.17 -47.97
N GLU A 582 -36.49 -40.11 -49.07
CA GLU A 582 -36.51 -41.14 -50.14
C GLU A 582 -35.64 -40.81 -51.35
N ARG A 583 -35.24 -41.90 -52.02
CA ARG A 583 -34.21 -42.07 -53.05
C ARG A 583 -34.73 -41.78 -54.45
N ARG A 584 -33.83 -41.45 -55.39
CA ARG A 584 -33.88 -41.99 -56.76
C ARG A 584 -32.48 -42.29 -57.31
N LYS A 585 -32.41 -43.43 -58.01
CA LYS A 585 -31.23 -44.13 -58.54
C LYS A 585 -30.88 -43.69 -59.96
N SER A 586 -29.64 -44.03 -60.33
CA SER A 586 -29.16 -44.58 -61.63
C SER A 586 -28.50 -43.55 -62.55
N SER A 587 -27.45 -43.84 -63.31
CA SER A 587 -27.03 -45.10 -63.94
C SER A 587 -25.51 -45.13 -64.20
N ASN A 588 -25.01 -46.33 -64.54
CA ASN A 588 -23.63 -46.77 -64.73
C ASN A 588 -23.30 -46.82 -66.23
N GLU A 589 -22.04 -46.63 -66.65
CA GLU A 589 -21.47 -47.29 -67.85
C GLU A 589 -19.93 -47.19 -67.90
N GLY A 590 -19.25 -48.31 -68.22
CA GLY A 590 -17.89 -48.35 -68.77
C GLY A 590 -16.77 -48.95 -67.90
N MET A 591 -16.36 -50.20 -68.19
CA MET A 591 -15.18 -50.94 -67.70
C MET A 591 -14.30 -51.31 -68.92
N PRO A 592 -12.96 -51.52 -68.83
CA PRO A 592 -12.45 -52.79 -68.29
C PRO A 592 -11.09 -52.76 -67.52
N VAL A 593 -11.12 -53.48 -66.39
CA VAL A 593 -10.18 -54.51 -65.88
C VAL A 593 -8.66 -54.39 -66.13
N ALA A 594 -7.91 -54.16 -65.05
CA ALA A 594 -6.60 -54.77 -64.79
C ALA A 594 -6.36 -54.95 -63.28
N GLU A 595 -6.04 -56.21 -62.91
CA GLU A 595 -5.47 -56.74 -61.66
C GLU A 595 -6.06 -56.34 -60.29
N GLN A 596 -6.72 -57.31 -59.65
CA GLN A 596 -7.05 -57.32 -58.23
C GLN A 596 -5.77 -57.47 -57.37
N PRO A 597 -5.50 -56.55 -56.43
CA PRO A 597 -4.76 -56.91 -55.22
C PRO A 597 -5.74 -57.59 -54.27
N THR A 598 -5.30 -58.70 -53.72
CA THR A 598 -5.92 -59.46 -52.63
C THR A 598 -6.67 -58.59 -51.62
N ARG A 599 -7.92 -58.96 -51.32
CA ARG A 599 -8.72 -58.36 -50.23
C ARG A 599 -7.84 -58.29 -48.96
N PRO A 600 -7.57 -57.11 -48.39
CA PRO A 600 -6.95 -57.06 -47.07
C PRO A 600 -7.90 -57.74 -46.08
N ALA A 601 -7.35 -58.62 -45.26
CA ALA A 601 -8.07 -59.40 -44.26
C ALA A 601 -9.07 -58.51 -43.49
N ALA A 602 -10.28 -59.00 -43.28
CA ALA A 602 -11.28 -58.31 -42.48
C ALA A 602 -10.70 -58.04 -41.08
N TRP A 603 -10.55 -56.77 -40.72
CA TRP A 603 -10.07 -56.37 -39.40
C TRP A 603 -11.03 -56.93 -38.34
N SER A 604 -10.53 -57.83 -37.50
CA SER A 604 -11.27 -58.55 -36.47
C SER A 604 -11.55 -57.72 -35.21
N GLY A 605 -11.32 -56.39 -35.27
CA GLY A 605 -11.35 -55.49 -34.12
C GLY A 605 -10.01 -55.40 -33.38
N GLY A 606 -9.71 -54.23 -32.81
CA GLY A 606 -8.46 -53.95 -32.06
C GLY A 606 -7.75 -52.66 -32.48
N PRO A 607 -6.71 -52.21 -31.77
CA PRO A 607 -6.00 -50.97 -32.13
C PRO A 607 -5.43 -51.02 -33.56
N ILE A 608 -5.41 -49.88 -34.24
CA ILE A 608 -4.86 -49.73 -35.59
C ILE A 608 -3.73 -48.72 -35.63
N GLU A 609 -2.81 -48.89 -36.57
CA GLU A 609 -1.70 -47.99 -36.82
C GLU A 609 -1.72 -47.48 -38.26
N PHE A 610 -1.52 -46.17 -38.47
CA PHE A 610 -1.46 -45.58 -39.81
C PHE A 610 -0.65 -44.29 -39.83
N GLU A 611 -0.13 -43.90 -40.98
CA GLU A 611 0.75 -42.74 -41.11
C GLU A 611 0.11 -41.58 -41.86
N ARG A 612 0.49 -40.35 -41.50
CA ARG A 612 0.09 -39.12 -42.17
C ARG A 612 1.20 -38.08 -42.16
N VAL A 613 1.36 -37.36 -43.28
CA VAL A 613 2.32 -36.25 -43.41
C VAL A 613 1.72 -34.95 -42.90
N VAL A 614 2.44 -34.21 -42.06
CA VAL A 614 1.98 -32.91 -41.54
C VAL A 614 1.92 -31.87 -42.67
N PRO A 615 0.77 -31.22 -42.94
CA PRO A 615 0.66 -30.17 -43.96
C PRO A 615 1.39 -28.89 -43.52
N ALA A 616 1.65 -27.98 -44.48
CA ALA A 616 2.32 -26.69 -44.24
C ALA A 616 1.67 -25.85 -43.13
N SER A 617 0.35 -25.99 -42.95
CA SER A 617 -0.41 -25.32 -41.88
C SER A 617 -0.05 -25.82 -40.47
N GLY A 618 0.58 -26.99 -40.33
CA GLY A 618 0.82 -27.63 -39.04
C GLY A 618 -0.42 -28.25 -38.40
N ASN A 619 -1.56 -28.27 -39.08
CA ASN A 619 -2.82 -28.83 -38.59
C ASN A 619 -3.24 -30.06 -39.41
N LEU A 620 -3.21 -31.24 -38.80
CA LEU A 620 -3.45 -32.50 -39.48
C LEU A 620 -4.88 -33.01 -39.25
N GLY A 621 -5.60 -33.40 -40.31
CA GLY A 621 -6.96 -33.94 -40.23
C GLY A 621 -7.02 -35.47 -40.29
N VAL A 622 -7.72 -36.12 -39.36
CA VAL A 622 -8.02 -37.57 -39.40
C VAL A 622 -9.45 -37.82 -38.96
N ALA A 623 -10.23 -38.55 -39.77
CA ALA A 623 -11.63 -38.91 -39.49
C ALA A 623 -12.50 -37.72 -39.01
N GLY A 624 -12.36 -36.56 -39.67
CA GLY A 624 -13.10 -35.33 -39.33
C GLY A 624 -12.61 -34.60 -38.08
N LYS A 625 -11.50 -35.02 -37.46
CA LYS A 625 -10.87 -34.36 -36.31
C LYS A 625 -9.53 -33.72 -36.70
N GLN A 626 -9.22 -32.59 -36.08
CA GLN A 626 -7.99 -31.83 -36.35
C GLN A 626 -6.97 -31.96 -35.21
N PHE A 627 -5.70 -32.13 -35.59
CA PHE A 627 -4.58 -32.38 -34.70
C PHE A 627 -3.48 -31.34 -34.98
N TRP A 628 -3.37 -30.35 -34.09
CA TRP A 628 -2.33 -29.33 -34.18
C TRP A 628 -0.94 -29.86 -33.75
N LEU A 629 0.01 -29.80 -34.68
CA LEU A 629 1.41 -30.21 -34.52
C LEU A 629 2.40 -29.06 -34.79
N GLY A 630 1.92 -27.95 -35.34
CA GLY A 630 2.66 -26.72 -35.59
C GLY A 630 3.41 -26.69 -36.93
N PRO A 631 3.63 -25.52 -37.54
CA PRO A 631 4.22 -25.40 -38.87
C PRO A 631 5.66 -25.90 -38.95
N ALA A 632 6.40 -25.87 -37.83
CA ALA A 632 7.78 -26.35 -37.73
C ALA A 632 7.95 -27.85 -38.00
N ARG A 633 6.85 -28.60 -38.11
CA ARG A 633 6.86 -30.05 -38.41
C ARG A 633 6.23 -30.35 -39.77
N ALA A 634 5.96 -29.34 -40.58
CA ALA A 634 5.45 -29.52 -41.94
C ALA A 634 6.37 -30.46 -42.75
N GLY A 635 5.77 -31.40 -43.48
CA GLY A 635 6.49 -32.44 -44.23
C GLY A 635 6.93 -33.65 -43.41
N GLN A 636 6.80 -33.64 -42.07
CA GLN A 636 7.15 -34.77 -41.23
C GLN A 636 6.06 -35.86 -41.27
N VAL A 637 6.46 -37.14 -41.35
CA VAL A 637 5.53 -38.29 -41.22
C VAL A 637 5.23 -38.53 -39.74
N ILE A 638 3.94 -38.63 -39.41
CA ILE A 638 3.44 -38.94 -38.08
C ILE A 638 2.72 -40.28 -38.13
N THR A 639 3.11 -41.20 -37.26
CA THR A 639 2.46 -42.49 -37.08
C THR A 639 1.40 -42.37 -35.98
N PHE A 640 0.18 -42.77 -36.30
CA PHE A 640 -0.97 -42.81 -35.38
C PHE A 640 -1.14 -44.23 -34.89
N TRP A 641 -1.11 -44.46 -33.59
CA TRP A 641 -1.62 -45.67 -32.95
C TRP A 641 -2.95 -45.32 -32.29
N ALA A 642 -4.05 -45.99 -32.64
CA ALA A 642 -5.39 -45.61 -32.18
C ALA A 642 -6.26 -46.81 -31.84
N ASP A 643 -6.92 -46.76 -30.68
CA ASP A 643 -8.07 -47.60 -30.34
C ASP A 643 -9.32 -46.74 -30.08
N VAL A 644 -10.39 -47.35 -29.57
CA VAL A 644 -11.64 -46.64 -29.24
C VAL A 644 -11.52 -45.71 -28.01
N ASN A 645 -10.44 -45.82 -27.23
CA ASN A 645 -10.22 -45.09 -25.98
C ASN A 645 -9.15 -44.00 -26.08
N VAL A 646 -8.08 -44.22 -26.85
CA VAL A 646 -6.89 -43.36 -26.94
C VAL A 646 -6.27 -43.34 -28.34
N ILE A 647 -5.70 -42.20 -28.71
CA ILE A 647 -4.90 -41.99 -29.92
C ILE A 647 -3.51 -41.51 -29.49
N HIS A 648 -2.46 -42.20 -29.92
CA HIS A 648 -1.06 -41.80 -29.78
C HIS A 648 -0.51 -41.33 -31.13
N LEU A 649 0.12 -40.16 -31.13
CA LEU A 649 0.87 -39.61 -32.24
C LEU A 649 2.36 -39.86 -32.00
N LEU A 650 3.04 -40.51 -32.93
CA LEU A 650 4.42 -40.97 -32.85
C LEU A 650 5.23 -40.39 -34.02
N VAL A 651 6.52 -40.12 -33.81
CA VAL A 651 7.48 -39.75 -34.86
C VAL A 651 8.73 -40.60 -34.67
N GLY A 652 9.09 -41.40 -35.66
CA GLY A 652 10.24 -42.32 -35.57
C GLY A 652 10.14 -43.26 -34.36
N GLY A 653 8.93 -43.71 -34.02
CA GLY A 653 8.65 -44.53 -32.82
C GLY A 653 8.57 -43.75 -31.50
N VAL A 654 8.88 -42.45 -31.48
CA VAL A 654 8.87 -41.63 -30.27
C VAL A 654 7.55 -40.86 -30.13
N ARG A 655 6.91 -40.98 -28.97
CA ARG A 655 5.59 -40.38 -28.67
C ARG A 655 5.63 -38.86 -28.60
N LEU A 656 4.88 -38.21 -29.49
CA LEU A 656 4.64 -36.76 -29.48
C LEU A 656 3.47 -36.35 -28.57
N LYS A 657 2.34 -37.07 -28.65
CA LYS A 657 1.10 -36.68 -27.96
C LYS A 657 0.15 -37.88 -27.80
N SER A 658 -0.53 -37.95 -26.67
CA SER A 658 -1.66 -38.87 -26.44
C SER A 658 -2.94 -38.06 -26.27
N LEU A 659 -4.03 -38.54 -26.84
CA LEU A 659 -5.35 -37.91 -26.81
C LEU A 659 -6.40 -38.98 -26.53
N ARG A 660 -7.51 -38.60 -25.88
CA ARG A 660 -8.68 -39.48 -25.79
C ARG A 660 -9.22 -39.72 -27.20
N SER A 661 -9.47 -40.98 -27.53
CA SER A 661 -10.11 -41.34 -28.78
C SER A 661 -11.61 -41.10 -28.67
N HIS A 662 -12.17 -40.55 -29.74
CA HIS A 662 -13.61 -40.47 -29.98
C HIS A 662 -13.98 -41.25 -31.25
N LEU A 663 -13.07 -42.12 -31.71
CA LEU A 663 -13.27 -42.94 -32.90
C LEU A 663 -14.09 -44.17 -32.52
N SER A 664 -15.17 -44.40 -33.24
CA SER A 664 -15.95 -45.63 -33.12
C SER A 664 -15.22 -46.80 -33.76
N THR A 665 -15.63 -48.02 -33.45
CA THR A 665 -15.15 -49.24 -34.13
C THR A 665 -15.30 -49.13 -35.66
N ASN A 666 -16.36 -48.47 -36.15
CA ASN A 666 -16.56 -48.21 -37.57
C ASN A 666 -15.55 -47.20 -38.15
N ASP A 667 -15.15 -46.19 -37.39
CA ASP A 667 -14.15 -45.22 -37.85
C ASP A 667 -12.76 -45.88 -37.94
N LEU A 668 -12.43 -46.78 -37.00
CA LEU A 668 -11.20 -47.57 -37.05
C LEU A 668 -11.23 -48.56 -38.22
N ALA A 669 -12.37 -49.21 -38.49
CA ALA A 669 -12.52 -50.07 -39.68
C ALA A 669 -12.31 -49.30 -41.00
N ARG A 670 -12.83 -48.06 -41.10
CA ARG A 670 -12.60 -47.20 -42.29
C ARG A 670 -11.15 -46.76 -42.41
N LEU A 671 -10.49 -46.44 -41.30
CA LEU A 671 -9.07 -46.06 -41.30
C LEU A 671 -8.16 -47.25 -41.65
N PHE A 672 -8.52 -48.46 -41.21
CA PHE A 672 -7.85 -49.70 -41.63
C PHE A 672 -8.03 -49.96 -43.12
N ALA A 673 -9.27 -49.87 -43.63
CA ALA A 673 -9.54 -49.99 -45.07
C ALA A 673 -8.83 -48.91 -45.92
N GLY A 674 -8.56 -47.74 -45.34
CA GLY A 674 -7.81 -46.63 -45.96
C GLY A 674 -6.29 -46.72 -45.84
N GLY A 675 -5.74 -47.93 -45.63
CA GLY A 675 -4.30 -48.19 -45.58
C GLY A 675 -3.68 -48.26 -44.17
N GLY A 676 -4.50 -48.37 -43.12
CA GLY A 676 -4.04 -48.66 -41.77
C GLY A 676 -3.76 -50.14 -41.56
N ARG A 677 -2.82 -50.46 -40.66
CA ARG A 677 -2.46 -51.83 -40.28
C ARG A 677 -2.91 -52.15 -38.86
N ALA A 678 -3.00 -53.43 -38.52
CA ALA A 678 -3.28 -53.84 -37.14
C ALA A 678 -2.10 -53.40 -36.27
N ALA A 679 -2.38 -52.70 -35.17
CA ALA A 679 -1.32 -52.20 -34.32
C ALA A 679 -0.88 -53.27 -33.31
N GLY A 680 0.40 -53.25 -32.95
CA GLY A 680 0.91 -54.00 -31.81
C GLY A 680 0.34 -53.52 -30.47
N PRO A 681 0.76 -54.13 -29.33
CA PRO A 681 0.35 -53.68 -27.99
C PRO A 681 0.62 -52.18 -27.81
N SER A 682 -0.18 -51.55 -26.94
CA SER A 682 -0.07 -50.10 -26.72
C SER A 682 1.39 -49.71 -26.45
N PRO A 683 1.90 -48.63 -27.07
CA PRO A 683 3.26 -48.13 -26.82
C PRO A 683 3.44 -47.56 -25.39
N LEU A 684 2.46 -47.76 -24.51
CA LEU A 684 2.55 -47.49 -23.08
C LEU A 684 2.83 -48.81 -22.32
N PRO A 685 3.76 -48.84 -21.35
CA PRO A 685 3.81 -49.96 -20.41
C PRO A 685 2.46 -50.06 -19.69
N GLN A 686 1.92 -51.28 -19.57
CA GLN A 686 0.72 -51.52 -18.75
C GLN A 686 1.01 -51.04 -17.32
N ALA A 687 0.02 -50.40 -16.71
CA ALA A 687 0.17 -49.80 -15.40
C ALA A 687 0.31 -50.89 -14.32
N GLU A 688 1.53 -51.27 -13.99
CA GLU A 688 1.83 -51.83 -12.69
C GLU A 688 1.62 -50.73 -11.63
N SER A 689 1.02 -51.10 -10.50
CA SER A 689 0.55 -50.20 -9.45
C SER A 689 1.66 -49.34 -8.80
N ASP A 690 2.93 -49.66 -9.04
CA ASP A 690 4.10 -48.97 -8.46
C ASP A 690 4.96 -48.19 -9.48
N ALA A 691 4.47 -48.01 -10.71
CA ALA A 691 5.24 -47.30 -11.73
C ALA A 691 5.47 -45.82 -11.34
N VAL A 692 6.68 -45.30 -11.60
CA VAL A 692 7.05 -43.89 -11.34
C VAL A 692 7.35 -43.20 -12.66
N VAL A 693 6.85 -41.98 -12.84
CA VAL A 693 6.94 -41.24 -14.12
C VAL A 693 7.56 -39.87 -13.93
N GLU A 694 8.41 -39.44 -14.86
CA GLU A 694 9.02 -38.12 -14.86
C GLU A 694 8.55 -37.24 -16.01
N VAL A 695 8.45 -35.93 -15.76
CA VAL A 695 8.07 -34.95 -16.77
C VAL A 695 8.76 -33.61 -16.56
N GLU A 696 9.21 -32.97 -17.64
CA GLU A 696 9.82 -31.64 -17.56
C GLU A 696 8.80 -30.51 -17.68
N ARG A 697 8.90 -29.51 -16.81
CA ARG A 697 8.07 -28.29 -16.85
C ARG A 697 8.91 -27.06 -16.56
N THR A 698 8.50 -25.94 -17.13
CA THR A 698 9.02 -24.63 -16.72
C THR A 698 8.11 -24.05 -15.65
N VAL A 699 8.68 -23.70 -14.50
CA VAL A 699 7.94 -23.08 -13.40
C VAL A 699 7.63 -21.63 -13.79
N ASN A 700 6.37 -21.22 -13.66
CA ASN A 700 6.00 -19.84 -13.99
C ASN A 700 6.55 -18.84 -12.96
N LYS A 701 6.46 -17.53 -13.24
CA LYS A 701 6.99 -16.48 -12.35
C LYS A 701 6.39 -16.45 -10.93
N TYR A 702 5.31 -17.18 -10.69
CA TYR A 702 4.65 -17.32 -9.39
C TYR A 702 4.98 -18.65 -8.69
N GLY A 703 5.96 -19.40 -9.21
CA GLY A 703 6.38 -20.67 -8.61
C GLY A 703 5.50 -21.87 -8.91
N MET A 704 4.56 -21.78 -9.86
CA MET A 704 3.61 -22.84 -10.18
C MET A 704 3.98 -23.59 -11.47
N VAL A 705 3.60 -24.86 -11.53
CA VAL A 705 3.65 -25.72 -12.72
C VAL A 705 2.25 -26.20 -13.09
N SER A 706 1.98 -26.42 -14.38
CA SER A 706 0.72 -27.03 -14.83
C SER A 706 0.91 -28.52 -15.11
N LEU A 707 0.15 -29.37 -14.40
CA LEU A 707 0.10 -30.82 -14.61
C LEU A 707 -1.37 -31.27 -14.70
N ALA A 708 -1.71 -32.00 -15.77
CA ALA A 708 -3.05 -32.54 -16.03
C ALA A 708 -4.19 -31.51 -15.83
N GLY A 709 -3.97 -30.26 -16.26
CA GLY A 709 -4.95 -29.16 -16.16
C GLY A 709 -5.04 -28.49 -14.78
N ARG A 710 -4.21 -28.88 -13.81
CA ARG A 710 -4.12 -28.25 -12.49
C ARG A 710 -2.84 -27.43 -12.34
N TYR A 711 -2.94 -26.29 -11.65
CA TYR A 711 -1.78 -25.50 -11.24
C TYR A 711 -1.31 -25.96 -9.87
N LEU A 712 -0.07 -26.43 -9.80
CA LEU A 712 0.54 -26.97 -8.59
C LEU A 712 1.73 -26.10 -8.20
N LEU A 713 1.83 -25.74 -6.92
CA LEU A 713 2.92 -24.91 -6.42
C LEU A 713 4.19 -25.76 -6.27
N ALA A 714 5.18 -25.48 -7.12
CA ALA A 714 6.54 -26.00 -6.98
C ALA A 714 7.24 -25.23 -5.84
N ALA A 715 7.69 -24.00 -6.12
CA ALA A 715 8.16 -23.01 -5.16
C ALA A 715 8.35 -21.65 -5.87
N GLU A 716 8.05 -20.53 -5.19
CA GLU A 716 8.18 -19.17 -5.76
C GLU A 716 9.61 -18.87 -6.25
N ILE A 717 10.62 -19.37 -5.53
CA ILE A 717 12.05 -19.19 -5.85
C ILE A 717 12.49 -19.91 -7.13
N LEU A 718 11.69 -20.85 -7.64
CA LEU A 718 11.99 -21.58 -8.87
C LEU A 718 11.39 -20.90 -10.11
N GLY A 719 10.72 -19.75 -9.96
CA GLY A 719 10.04 -19.07 -11.05
C GLY A 719 10.97 -18.77 -12.23
N GLY A 720 10.55 -19.18 -13.42
CA GLY A 720 11.32 -19.07 -14.67
C GLY A 720 12.28 -20.24 -14.94
N ARG A 721 12.48 -21.17 -14.00
CA ARG A 721 13.40 -22.31 -14.17
C ARG A 721 12.69 -23.53 -14.75
N ARG A 722 13.43 -24.31 -15.55
CA ARG A 722 13.02 -25.65 -15.98
C ARG A 722 13.32 -26.64 -14.86
N VAL A 723 12.39 -27.57 -14.60
CA VAL A 723 12.49 -28.59 -13.55
C VAL A 723 12.01 -29.93 -14.09
N THR A 724 12.63 -31.02 -13.63
CA THR A 724 12.14 -32.39 -13.82
C THR A 724 11.22 -32.74 -12.65
N ILE A 725 9.99 -33.17 -12.92
CA ILE A 725 9.02 -33.55 -11.89
C ILE A 725 8.87 -35.07 -11.92
N ARG A 726 9.34 -35.73 -10.87
CA ARG A 726 9.11 -37.16 -10.61
C ARG A 726 7.78 -37.32 -9.88
N ILE A 727 6.89 -38.13 -10.44
CA ILE A 727 5.52 -38.33 -10.00
C ILE A 727 5.40 -39.76 -9.50
N GLU A 728 5.25 -39.88 -8.19
CA GLU A 728 4.98 -41.12 -7.47
C GLU A 728 3.51 -41.14 -7.02
N GLU A 729 3.02 -42.29 -6.57
CA GLU A 729 1.62 -42.46 -6.16
C GLU A 729 1.17 -41.37 -5.18
N LYS A 730 2.00 -41.08 -4.16
CA LYS A 730 1.67 -40.13 -3.09
C LYS A 730 2.41 -38.80 -3.17
N THR A 731 3.47 -38.69 -3.98
CA THR A 731 4.35 -37.51 -3.96
C THR A 731 4.76 -37.01 -5.35
N LEU A 732 5.00 -35.70 -5.43
CA LEU A 732 5.63 -35.00 -6.55
C LEU A 732 6.99 -34.48 -6.08
N MET A 733 8.06 -34.93 -6.71
CA MET A 733 9.42 -34.47 -6.43
C MET A 733 9.91 -33.61 -7.58
N PHE A 734 10.35 -32.39 -7.29
CA PHE A 734 10.89 -31.43 -8.24
C PHE A 734 12.41 -31.51 -8.20
N LEU A 735 13.03 -31.80 -9.33
CA LEU A 735 14.45 -32.03 -9.50
C LEU A 735 15.04 -31.01 -10.45
N ASP A 736 16.30 -30.67 -10.22
CA ASP A 736 17.10 -29.95 -11.21
C ASP A 736 17.30 -30.83 -12.46
N PRO A 737 17.02 -30.33 -13.69
CA PRO A 737 17.07 -31.16 -14.89
C PRO A 737 18.45 -31.73 -15.20
N ASP A 738 19.50 -30.99 -14.85
CA ASP A 738 20.88 -31.31 -15.25
C ASP A 738 21.60 -32.09 -14.15
N THR A 739 21.36 -31.76 -12.88
CA THR A 739 22.06 -32.37 -11.73
C THR A 739 21.25 -33.45 -11.00
N ARG A 740 19.95 -33.61 -11.32
CA ARG A 740 18.97 -34.48 -10.62
C ARG A 740 18.87 -34.25 -9.10
N GLN A 741 19.32 -33.09 -8.64
CA GLN A 741 19.26 -32.69 -7.24
C GLN A 741 17.80 -32.40 -6.81
N LEU A 742 17.37 -32.92 -5.66
CA LEU A 742 15.99 -32.74 -5.15
C LEU A 742 15.70 -31.30 -4.70
N LEU A 743 15.02 -30.51 -5.52
CA LEU A 743 14.69 -29.12 -5.20
C LEU A 743 13.51 -28.99 -4.23
N ARG A 744 12.51 -29.88 -4.30
CA ARG A 744 11.28 -29.82 -3.47
C ARG A 744 10.49 -31.13 -3.53
N THR A 745 9.74 -31.47 -2.49
CA THR A 745 8.69 -32.51 -2.52
C THR A 745 7.32 -31.93 -2.16
N ARG A 746 6.25 -32.42 -2.80
CA ARG A 746 4.84 -32.06 -2.54
C ARG A 746 3.97 -33.32 -2.52
N PRO A 747 2.81 -33.31 -1.85
CA PRO A 747 1.80 -34.35 -2.04
C PRO A 747 1.35 -34.40 -3.51
N ASN A 748 1.10 -35.59 -4.04
CA ASN A 748 0.54 -35.77 -5.38
C ASN A 748 -1.00 -35.71 -5.34
N PRO A 749 -1.64 -34.68 -5.92
CA PRO A 749 -3.09 -34.58 -5.97
C PRO A 749 -3.68 -35.15 -7.27
N LEU A 750 -2.89 -35.83 -8.10
CA LEU A 750 -3.29 -36.38 -9.40
C LEU A 750 -3.58 -37.87 -9.28
N ILE A 751 -4.67 -38.30 -9.92
CA ILE A 751 -4.95 -39.74 -10.10
C ILE A 751 -3.98 -40.34 -11.13
N TRP A 752 -3.53 -41.58 -10.88
CA TRP A 752 -2.48 -42.23 -11.65
C TRP A 752 -2.76 -42.29 -13.16
N ALA A 753 -4.00 -42.57 -13.56
CA ALA A 753 -4.43 -42.58 -14.96
C ALA A 753 -4.17 -41.25 -15.71
N LYS A 754 -4.22 -40.11 -15.01
CA LYS A 754 -3.92 -38.79 -15.60
C LYS A 754 -2.43 -38.51 -15.71
N CYS A 755 -1.60 -39.13 -14.87
CA CYS A 755 -0.15 -38.99 -14.90
C CYS A 755 0.44 -39.62 -16.17
N LEU A 756 -0.08 -40.77 -16.60
CA LEU A 756 0.34 -41.47 -17.83
C LEU A 756 0.03 -40.69 -19.12
N GLN A 757 -0.99 -39.82 -19.07
CA GLN A 757 -1.43 -38.99 -20.19
C GLN A 757 -0.68 -37.65 -20.30
N LEU A 758 0.28 -37.37 -19.40
CA LEU A 758 1.04 -36.13 -19.43
C LEU A 758 1.94 -36.05 -20.68
N ARG A 759 1.84 -34.94 -21.41
CA ARG A 759 2.74 -34.63 -22.54
C ARG A 759 4.19 -34.57 -22.04
N GLY A 760 5.06 -35.38 -22.67
CA GLY A 760 6.48 -35.48 -22.32
C GLY A 760 6.78 -36.36 -21.10
N ALA A 761 5.81 -37.17 -20.62
CA ALA A 761 6.08 -38.16 -19.59
C ALA A 761 7.05 -39.26 -20.09
N ARG A 762 8.00 -39.64 -19.24
CA ARG A 762 8.99 -40.70 -19.48
C ARG A 762 9.14 -41.58 -18.24
N PRO A 763 9.63 -42.84 -18.38
CA PRO A 763 10.00 -43.66 -17.23
C PRO A 763 10.97 -42.91 -16.31
N ALA A 764 10.80 -43.05 -15.00
CA ALA A 764 11.61 -42.29 -14.05
C ALA A 764 13.07 -42.76 -14.07
N GLY A 765 14.01 -41.81 -14.01
CA GLY A 765 15.43 -42.12 -13.91
C GLY A 765 15.84 -42.61 -12.51
N PRO A 766 17.15 -42.73 -12.23
CA PRO A 766 17.64 -43.11 -10.91
C PRO A 766 17.09 -42.19 -9.80
N PRO A 767 16.94 -42.72 -8.57
CA PRO A 767 16.35 -41.99 -7.46
C PRO A 767 17.07 -40.66 -7.20
N PRO A 768 16.35 -39.64 -6.71
CA PRO A 768 16.88 -38.29 -6.62
C PRO A 768 18.04 -38.20 -5.62
N VAL A 769 19.02 -37.36 -5.94
CA VAL A 769 20.11 -37.06 -5.01
C VAL A 769 19.60 -36.03 -3.99
N PRO A 770 19.53 -36.34 -2.68
CA PRO A 770 19.01 -35.42 -1.68
C PRO A 770 19.85 -34.14 -1.64
N ALA A 771 19.19 -32.98 -1.63
CA ALA A 771 19.83 -31.75 -2.09
C ALA A 771 20.78 -31.06 -1.12
N ARG A 772 20.77 -31.33 0.18
CA ARG A 772 21.77 -30.82 1.13
C ARG A 772 21.62 -31.59 2.42
N SER A 773 22.74 -32.00 3.02
CA SER A 773 22.78 -32.37 4.44
C SER A 773 22.12 -31.27 5.29
N PRO A 774 21.48 -31.61 6.43
CA PRO A 774 20.81 -30.63 7.27
C PRO A 774 21.75 -29.45 7.58
N ILE A 775 21.25 -28.22 7.42
CA ILE A 775 22.03 -27.03 7.73
C ILE A 775 22.11 -26.92 9.25
N THR A 776 23.28 -27.20 9.80
CA THR A 776 23.53 -27.05 11.23
C THR A 776 23.73 -25.58 11.60
N VAL A 777 22.93 -25.06 12.53
CA VAL A 777 23.05 -23.69 13.07
C VAL A 777 23.11 -23.67 14.58
N GLN A 778 23.76 -22.65 15.14
CA GLN A 778 23.80 -22.43 16.57
C GLN A 778 22.88 -21.27 16.98
N ARG A 779 22.12 -21.44 18.07
CA ARG A 779 21.26 -20.40 18.63
C ARG A 779 21.43 -20.28 20.15
N ARG A 780 21.56 -19.05 20.62
CA ARG A 780 21.52 -18.75 22.06
C ARG A 780 20.08 -18.56 22.49
N ALA A 781 19.62 -19.31 23.49
CA ALA A 781 18.29 -19.12 24.05
C ALA A 781 18.22 -17.80 24.85
N ASN A 782 17.11 -17.08 24.70
CA ASN A 782 16.90 -15.81 25.42
C ASN A 782 16.61 -16.03 26.91
N SER A 783 16.29 -14.96 27.65
CA SER A 783 15.96 -14.97 29.09
C SER A 783 14.74 -15.83 29.45
N PHE A 784 13.97 -16.30 28.46
CA PHE A 784 12.81 -17.16 28.63
C PHE A 784 13.05 -18.60 28.13
N GLY A 785 14.26 -18.94 27.69
CA GLY A 785 14.59 -20.28 27.19
C GLY A 785 14.06 -20.56 25.78
N VAL A 786 13.86 -19.50 24.97
CA VAL A 786 13.32 -19.60 23.61
C VAL A 786 14.41 -19.29 22.60
N ILE A 787 14.47 -20.09 21.52
CA ILE A 787 15.32 -19.87 20.36
C ILE A 787 14.49 -19.54 19.12
N MET A 788 15.10 -18.88 18.14
CA MET A 788 14.47 -18.58 16.85
C MET A 788 15.31 -19.06 15.68
N VAL A 789 14.71 -19.86 14.80
CA VAL A 789 15.34 -20.41 13.59
C VAL A 789 14.38 -20.21 12.42
N ALA A 790 14.84 -19.65 11.31
CA ALA A 790 13.99 -19.33 10.15
C ALA A 790 12.71 -18.50 10.47
N ARG A 791 12.77 -17.66 11.51
CA ARG A 791 11.63 -16.91 12.12
C ARG A 791 10.57 -17.76 12.82
N GLN A 792 10.78 -19.07 12.94
CA GLN A 792 10.01 -19.92 13.83
C GLN A 792 10.62 -19.90 15.23
N THR A 793 9.78 -19.72 16.25
CA THR A 793 10.19 -19.77 17.66
C THR A 793 10.00 -21.17 18.22
N VAL A 794 11.02 -21.69 18.90
CA VAL A 794 10.96 -22.98 19.60
C VAL A 794 11.30 -22.75 21.07
N SER A 795 10.40 -23.17 21.97
CA SER A 795 10.60 -23.09 23.41
C SER A 795 11.37 -24.32 23.91
N LEU A 796 12.55 -24.10 24.48
CA LEU A 796 13.39 -25.16 25.06
C LEU A 796 13.16 -25.32 26.57
N GLY A 797 12.56 -24.32 27.22
CA GLY A 797 12.35 -24.30 28.67
C GLY A 797 13.42 -23.52 29.43
N ARG A 798 13.13 -23.19 30.71
CA ARG A 798 13.95 -22.29 31.55
C ARG A 798 15.38 -22.80 31.81
N LEU A 799 15.60 -24.11 31.76
CA LEU A 799 16.91 -24.75 31.97
C LEU A 799 17.96 -24.39 30.91
N TYR A 800 17.51 -23.94 29.73
CA TYR A 800 18.37 -23.60 28.60
C TYR A 800 18.61 -22.09 28.43
N VAL A 801 18.10 -21.25 29.34
CA VAL A 801 18.28 -19.79 29.30
C VAL A 801 19.76 -19.43 29.16
N GLY A 802 20.08 -18.61 28.15
CA GLY A 802 21.44 -18.15 27.91
C GLY A 802 22.40 -19.19 27.32
N ARG A 803 22.01 -20.46 27.17
CA ARG A 803 22.84 -21.53 26.55
C ARG A 803 22.77 -21.45 25.02
N VAL A 804 23.86 -21.85 24.37
CA VAL A 804 23.92 -22.02 22.91
C VAL A 804 23.64 -23.47 22.56
N VAL A 805 22.64 -23.70 21.71
CA VAL A 805 22.25 -25.04 21.25
C VAL A 805 22.48 -25.16 19.74
N THR A 806 22.75 -26.38 19.30
CA THR A 806 22.91 -26.75 17.89
C THR A 806 21.57 -27.19 17.34
N VAL A 807 21.20 -26.70 16.15
CA VAL A 807 19.95 -26.98 15.48
C VAL A 807 20.25 -27.44 14.05
N HIS A 808 19.88 -28.67 13.74
CA HIS A 808 19.93 -29.23 12.40
C HIS A 808 18.64 -28.88 11.68
N VAL A 809 18.75 -28.05 10.65
CA VAL A 809 17.61 -27.54 9.90
C VAL A 809 17.47 -28.33 8.61
N SER A 810 16.40 -29.11 8.51
CA SER A 810 15.96 -29.74 7.28
C SER A 810 14.83 -28.92 6.63
N ASP A 811 14.31 -29.39 5.50
CA ASP A 811 13.18 -28.76 4.82
C ASP A 811 11.86 -28.93 5.58
N THR A 812 11.75 -29.95 6.43
CA THR A 812 10.49 -30.33 7.11
C THR A 812 10.58 -30.31 8.63
N THR A 813 11.80 -30.31 9.19
CA THR A 813 12.05 -30.43 10.63
C THR A 813 13.20 -29.55 11.12
N LEU A 814 13.12 -29.18 12.39
CA LEU A 814 14.18 -28.57 13.18
C LEU A 814 14.56 -29.57 14.28
N THR A 815 15.72 -30.19 14.19
CA THR A 815 16.23 -31.11 15.22
C THR A 815 17.25 -30.38 16.07
N ILE A 816 16.99 -30.26 17.38
CA ILE A 816 17.77 -29.46 18.32
C ILE A 816 18.51 -30.40 19.26
N ASP A 817 19.83 -30.30 19.30
CA ASP A 817 20.66 -31.10 20.21
C ASP A 817 20.58 -30.49 21.62
N LEU A 818 19.95 -31.23 22.53
CA LEU A 818 19.86 -30.89 23.95
C LEU A 818 20.59 -31.95 24.78
N ASN A 819 21.00 -31.60 26.00
CA ASN A 819 21.75 -32.51 26.87
C ASN A 819 20.95 -33.78 27.25
N GLU A 820 19.61 -33.71 27.21
CA GLU A 820 18.69 -34.81 27.49
C GLU A 820 18.30 -35.63 26.24
N GLY A 821 18.85 -35.28 25.07
CA GLY A 821 18.57 -35.93 23.78
C GLY A 821 18.07 -34.97 22.71
N PRO A 822 18.13 -35.35 21.42
CA PRO A 822 17.72 -34.49 20.32
C PRO A 822 16.20 -34.28 20.29
N ARG A 823 15.76 -33.01 20.28
CA ARG A 823 14.35 -32.63 20.20
C ARG A 823 14.01 -32.20 18.78
N THR A 824 13.10 -32.91 18.12
CA THR A 824 12.66 -32.60 16.77
C THR A 824 11.31 -31.89 16.78
N VAL A 825 11.22 -30.76 16.05
CA VAL A 825 9.99 -29.98 15.87
C VAL A 825 9.72 -29.78 14.39
N HIS A 826 8.45 -29.86 13.97
CA HIS A 826 8.09 -29.58 12.59
C HIS A 826 8.40 -28.14 12.20
N ARG A 827 9.00 -27.98 11.02
CA ARG A 827 9.31 -26.66 10.47
C ARG A 827 8.05 -26.08 9.82
N THR A 828 7.56 -24.97 10.36
CA THR A 828 6.35 -24.27 9.88
C THR A 828 6.67 -23.09 8.96
N THR A 829 7.95 -22.88 8.66
CA THR A 829 8.43 -21.73 7.86
C THR A 829 9.28 -22.22 6.68
N ASP A 830 9.06 -21.64 5.51
CA ASP A 830 9.85 -21.91 4.30
C ASP A 830 11.00 -20.89 4.09
N LEU A 831 11.20 -19.99 5.05
CA LEU A 831 12.23 -18.95 4.99
C LEU A 831 13.65 -19.54 5.11
N PRO A 832 14.63 -19.05 4.34
CA PRO A 832 15.99 -19.55 4.39
C PRO A 832 16.66 -19.22 5.73
N VAL A 833 17.53 -20.13 6.17
CA VAL A 833 18.34 -19.94 7.37
C VAL A 833 19.35 -18.83 7.14
N ARG A 834 19.29 -17.78 7.96
CA ARG A 834 20.24 -16.66 7.96
C ARG A 834 21.05 -16.69 9.25
N ASN A 835 22.35 -16.37 9.17
CA ASN A 835 23.33 -16.39 10.27
C ASN A 835 23.45 -17.78 10.92
N VAL A 836 24.51 -18.51 10.58
CA VAL A 836 24.73 -19.90 11.00
C VAL A 836 25.24 -19.99 12.44
N LYS A 837 26.08 -19.04 12.88
CA LYS A 837 26.65 -18.99 14.23
C LYS A 837 25.85 -18.09 15.16
N ALA A 838 25.78 -18.45 16.45
CA ALA A 838 25.10 -17.65 17.48
C ALA A 838 25.79 -16.30 17.75
N HIS A 839 27.11 -16.22 17.51
CA HIS A 839 27.90 -15.01 17.65
C HIS A 839 28.66 -14.76 16.34
N ARG A 840 28.56 -13.54 15.81
CA ARG A 840 29.31 -13.11 14.61
C ARG A 840 30.61 -12.46 15.10
N PRO A 841 31.81 -12.91 14.70
CA PRO A 841 33.02 -12.15 15.02
C PRO A 841 32.91 -10.75 14.37
N ARG A 842 33.23 -9.69 15.12
CA ARG A 842 33.34 -8.33 14.56
C ARG A 842 34.42 -8.37 13.47
N LYS A 843 34.12 -7.82 12.29
CA LYS A 843 35.16 -7.54 11.29
C LYS A 843 36.14 -6.55 11.93
N VAL A 844 37.42 -6.90 11.93
CA VAL A 844 38.53 -5.99 12.25
C VAL A 844 38.72 -5.08 11.04
N ASP A 845 38.81 -3.78 11.27
CA ASP A 845 39.14 -2.81 10.22
C ASP A 845 40.56 -3.10 9.71
N HIS A 846 40.72 -3.19 8.38
CA HIS A 846 42.03 -3.31 7.77
C HIS A 846 42.78 -1.99 7.92
N VAL A 847 43.94 -2.07 8.56
CA VAL A 847 45.03 -1.09 8.49
C VAL A 847 45.86 -1.39 7.24
N SER A 848 46.39 -0.32 6.63
CA SER A 848 47.20 -0.19 5.41
C SER A 848 46.43 0.01 4.13
#